data_AF-A0AAW4U956-F1
#
_entry.id   AF-A0AAW4U956-F1
#
_cell.length_a   1.000
_cell.length_b   1.000
_cell.length_c   1.000
_cell.angle_alpha   90.00
_cell.angle_beta   90.00
_cell.angle_gamma   90.00
#
_symmetry.space_group_name_H-M   'P 1'
#
loop_
_entity.id
_entity.type
_entity.pdbx_description
1 polymer ?
#
loop_
_entity_poly.entity_id
_entity_poly.type
_entity_poly.pdbx_seq_one_letter_code
_entity_poly.pdbx_strand_id
1 'polypeptide(L)'
;MTLLKDYLNQWATFEDERLYLLKKLDSSIMKAMLKNNIPLDEVKKSIRDNSSLCQGKSFIAIKKYIDSFEHDIQPSETKPTTRDYNDYKQKYMPRIFDFYVQKETKIMQILQKKGYKLIDIKNIITENTPLLKDIDISLSEKLTYFSKLNINYIKKITDINKAKETYMIELNNFKLRHTNFKLNLYYDAKIAFSMYYEKNYDLSTIEELLFKYTQNSHAKQPEYTNAIINFVKEHTHLYNQLIDINIQKPQNSKEKYIKYLNEYLKNTLTKSLTPLGEKQIIKRLLSEGADNTEVLNVIKAFSPVVREIGRKKNYADTIVNLASEDIVKAQNHLKKVYDIFKQKTQNLPQNPDNLAYCLLAKEMILEGCYPEYVVKIFNEKIYSSKDKTAYYIVKSAQNNIKAEREIAEFICPDKLCNMTLDEINNKHISLKDVYKDAIKERILSYPNTKLNLSDEYIDIDASIKLLNRYPGINKNELAHIIRETSARMQLPEIPQDYPKLVIEKAAKKLAEVFHYDKTQEEQKKELKEDYQLEVAINDATINNTDNDEEYIKCDYRAALSFIKKGIEENDIKNIIAEEQSTRNNKDALENFKYAEYITSIAKKINTRQLNIINVLDTKNNRPTVENMYKTHMKELYQKTNLFNQDMEINAAMYMLYKDIKKEDIALTLTKYSPHAVEPNHSSLSYINKIIIDNAQQKLTIELEKRREFAKKTIVNKDINSLYSKYYSDYKENIDLPFDMIADTIIAANIIKAGFKLKDTLDVVASQSPNLTNISNENISKYGQQIEIILNKLTNTLNDTKVQKHNLAHTLTLTNEQEAN
;
A
#
# COMPACT_ATOMS: atom_id res chain seq x y z
N MET A 1 -50.94 54.57 2.65
CA MET A 1 -52.36 54.83 2.97
C MET A 1 -53.20 55.33 1.79
N THR A 2 -52.62 55.99 0.77
CA THR A 2 -53.38 56.61 -0.34
C THR A 2 -54.05 55.59 -1.28
N LEU A 3 -53.36 54.50 -1.65
CA LEU A 3 -53.89 53.50 -2.60
C LEU A 3 -55.12 52.74 -2.05
N LEU A 4 -55.09 52.32 -0.78
CA LEU A 4 -56.23 51.63 -0.16
C LEU A 4 -57.47 52.53 -0.12
N LYS A 5 -57.29 53.81 0.22
CA LYS A 5 -58.39 54.79 0.23
C LYS A 5 -58.99 54.98 -1.18
N ASP A 6 -58.13 55.13 -2.19
CA ASP A 6 -58.58 55.25 -3.58
C ASP A 6 -59.31 53.99 -4.06
N TYR A 7 -58.81 52.81 -3.71
CA TYR A 7 -59.43 51.52 -4.02
C TYR A 7 -60.84 51.40 -3.41
N LEU A 8 -60.98 51.69 -2.11
CA LEU A 8 -62.29 51.65 -1.42
C LEU A 8 -63.27 52.66 -2.01
N ASN A 9 -62.80 53.86 -2.37
CA ASN A 9 -63.64 54.87 -3.04
C ASN A 9 -64.17 54.41 -4.40
N GLN A 10 -63.39 53.62 -5.16
CA GLN A 10 -63.90 53.08 -6.43
C GLN A 10 -64.96 52.02 -6.19
N TRP A 11 -64.78 51.13 -5.22
CA TRP A 11 -65.79 50.12 -4.87
C TRP A 11 -67.13 50.73 -4.42
N ALA A 12 -67.09 51.87 -3.72
CA ALA A 12 -68.31 52.59 -3.33
C ALA A 12 -69.21 53.00 -4.51
N THR A 13 -68.65 53.19 -5.72
CA THR A 13 -69.42 53.52 -6.93
C THR A 13 -70.23 52.33 -7.48
N PHE A 14 -69.94 51.11 -7.04
CA PHE A 14 -70.63 49.89 -7.46
C PHE A 14 -71.54 49.31 -6.37
N GLU A 15 -71.76 50.05 -5.28
CA GLU A 15 -72.48 49.55 -4.11
C GLU A 15 -73.92 49.15 -4.43
N ASP A 16 -74.66 49.95 -5.20
CA ASP A 16 -76.05 49.64 -5.58
C ASP A 16 -76.16 48.39 -6.47
N GLU A 17 -75.24 48.23 -7.42
CA GLU A 17 -75.16 47.04 -8.28
C GLU A 17 -74.80 45.79 -7.47
N ARG A 18 -73.87 45.93 -6.52
CA ARG A 18 -73.46 44.88 -5.59
C ARG A 18 -74.62 44.44 -4.70
N LEU A 19 -75.33 45.40 -4.10
CA LEU A 19 -76.52 45.12 -3.29
C LEU A 19 -77.63 44.47 -4.11
N TYR A 20 -77.87 44.93 -5.33
CA TYR A 20 -78.86 44.31 -6.23
C TYR A 20 -78.51 42.85 -6.55
N LEU A 21 -77.24 42.55 -6.85
CA LEU A 21 -76.77 41.20 -7.12
C LEU A 21 -77.00 40.26 -5.92
N LEU A 22 -76.64 40.71 -4.70
CA LEU A 22 -76.82 39.92 -3.48
C LEU A 22 -78.29 39.69 -3.15
N LYS A 23 -79.16 40.71 -3.33
CA LYS A 23 -80.62 40.53 -3.19
C LYS A 23 -81.19 39.54 -4.21
N LYS A 24 -80.69 39.59 -5.45
CA LYS A 24 -81.10 38.68 -6.52
C LYS A 24 -80.66 37.24 -6.24
N LEU A 25 -79.49 37.05 -5.63
CA LEU A 25 -79.05 35.74 -5.13
C LEU A 25 -80.04 35.19 -4.10
N ASP A 26 -80.31 35.95 -3.03
CA ASP A 26 -81.23 35.52 -1.97
C ASP A 26 -82.64 35.24 -2.49
N SER A 27 -83.18 36.11 -3.35
CA SER A 27 -84.49 35.88 -4.01
C SER A 27 -84.49 34.62 -4.86
N SER A 28 -83.40 34.35 -5.56
CA SER A 28 -83.28 33.17 -6.42
C SER A 28 -83.13 31.87 -5.62
N ILE A 29 -82.40 31.92 -4.50
CA ILE A 29 -82.30 30.81 -3.56
C ILE A 29 -83.67 30.55 -2.94
N MET A 30 -84.39 31.60 -2.53
CA MET A 30 -85.74 31.50 -1.97
C MET A 30 -86.70 30.77 -2.93
N LYS A 31 -86.77 31.22 -4.19
CA LYS A 31 -87.61 30.58 -5.22
C LYS A 31 -87.20 29.14 -5.51
N ALA A 32 -85.89 28.86 -5.51
CA ALA A 32 -85.38 27.52 -5.78
C ALA A 32 -85.67 26.55 -4.63
N MET A 33 -85.48 26.97 -3.37
CA MET A 33 -85.77 26.14 -2.20
C MET A 33 -87.28 25.84 -2.08
N LEU A 34 -88.14 26.85 -2.31
CA LEU A 34 -89.59 26.66 -2.34
C LEU A 34 -90.04 25.67 -3.43
N LYS A 35 -89.45 25.74 -4.63
CA LYS A 35 -89.72 24.80 -5.74
C LYS A 35 -89.31 23.35 -5.43
N ASN A 36 -88.46 23.12 -4.42
CA ASN A 36 -88.04 21.80 -3.98
C ASN A 36 -88.75 21.35 -2.67
N ASN A 37 -89.92 21.94 -2.39
CA ASN A 37 -90.80 21.63 -1.27
C ASN A 37 -90.21 21.87 0.13
N ILE A 38 -89.27 22.81 0.26
CA ILE A 38 -88.77 23.23 1.57
C ILE A 38 -89.78 24.22 2.19
N PRO A 39 -90.21 24.03 3.46
CA PRO A 39 -91.15 24.93 4.12
C PRO A 39 -90.66 26.38 4.14
N LEU A 40 -91.56 27.33 3.92
CA LEU A 40 -91.23 28.76 3.84
C LEU A 40 -90.46 29.25 5.07
N ASP A 41 -90.82 28.81 6.27
CA ASP A 41 -90.12 29.19 7.51
C ASP A 41 -88.68 28.69 7.56
N GLU A 42 -88.40 27.50 7.02
CA GLU A 42 -87.04 26.97 6.89
C GLU A 42 -86.24 27.72 5.83
N VAL A 43 -86.85 28.09 4.70
CA VAL A 43 -86.20 28.91 3.67
C VAL A 43 -85.84 30.29 4.23
N LYS A 44 -86.77 30.94 4.95
CA LYS A 44 -86.53 32.24 5.61
C LYS A 44 -85.41 32.15 6.65
N LYS A 45 -85.41 31.09 7.46
CA LYS A 45 -84.33 30.82 8.42
C LYS A 45 -82.98 30.64 7.71
N SER A 46 -82.96 29.88 6.62
CA SER A 46 -81.73 29.60 5.86
C SER A 46 -81.12 30.87 5.25
N ILE A 47 -81.94 31.76 4.67
CA ILE A 47 -81.49 33.07 4.15
C ILE A 47 -81.00 33.97 5.28
N ARG A 48 -81.72 34.01 6.41
CA ARG A 48 -81.31 34.80 7.59
C ARG A 48 -79.92 34.39 8.08
N ASP A 49 -79.68 33.10 8.17
CA ASP A 49 -78.49 32.55 8.82
C ASP A 49 -77.26 32.59 7.88
N ASN A 50 -77.45 32.70 6.55
CA ASN A 50 -76.36 32.63 5.57
C ASN A 50 -76.15 33.87 4.68
N SER A 51 -77.12 34.80 4.60
CA SER A 51 -76.98 36.00 3.76
C SER A 51 -76.13 37.08 4.42
N SER A 52 -75.13 37.61 3.69
CA SER A 52 -74.35 38.78 4.09
C SER A 52 -75.19 40.05 4.25
N LEU A 53 -76.37 40.12 3.61
CA LEU A 53 -77.30 41.23 3.77
C LEU A 53 -78.07 41.18 5.09
N CYS A 54 -78.04 40.06 5.81
CA CYS A 54 -78.64 39.89 7.15
C CYS A 54 -77.60 40.08 8.27
N GLN A 55 -76.32 39.87 7.99
CA GLN A 55 -75.24 39.91 8.98
C GLN A 55 -75.15 41.30 9.65
N GLY A 56 -75.15 41.31 11.00
CA GLY A 56 -75.02 42.53 11.80
C GLY A 56 -76.25 43.46 11.81
N LYS A 57 -77.38 43.06 11.22
CA LYS A 57 -78.63 43.84 11.24
C LYS A 57 -79.56 43.41 12.37
N SER A 58 -80.46 44.31 12.78
CA SER A 58 -81.48 44.01 13.78
C SER A 58 -82.52 43.01 13.24
N PHE A 59 -83.13 42.23 14.13
CA PHE A 59 -84.16 41.25 13.77
C PHE A 59 -85.31 41.84 12.94
N ILE A 60 -85.75 43.06 13.27
CA ILE A 60 -86.81 43.79 12.55
C ILE A 60 -86.39 44.09 11.11
N ALA A 61 -85.15 44.53 10.90
CA ALA A 61 -84.61 44.84 9.59
C ALA A 61 -84.44 43.59 8.71
N ILE A 62 -84.00 42.48 9.32
CA ILE A 62 -83.87 41.20 8.62
C ILE A 62 -85.24 40.66 8.21
N LYS A 63 -86.23 40.71 9.12
CA LYS A 63 -87.60 40.27 8.81
C LYS A 63 -88.21 41.06 7.65
N LYS A 64 -88.13 42.40 7.70
CA LYS A 64 -88.61 43.26 6.60
C LYS A 64 -87.91 42.99 5.27
N TYR A 65 -86.62 42.65 5.30
CA TYR A 65 -85.86 42.29 4.11
C TYR A 65 -86.33 40.96 3.51
N ILE A 66 -86.43 39.91 4.32
CA ILE A 66 -86.82 38.58 3.85
C ILE A 66 -88.28 38.56 3.39
N ASP A 67 -89.17 39.29 4.07
CA ASP A 67 -90.59 39.37 3.70
C ASP A 67 -90.83 40.22 2.44
N SER A 68 -89.82 40.95 1.94
CA SER A 68 -89.93 41.75 0.70
C SER A 68 -89.85 40.92 -0.58
N PHE A 69 -89.57 39.62 -0.50
CA PHE A 69 -89.46 38.76 -1.68
C PHE A 69 -90.82 38.21 -2.11
N GLU A 70 -91.23 38.48 -3.34
CA GLU A 70 -92.43 37.88 -3.97
C GLU A 70 -92.22 36.38 -4.27
N HIS A 71 -93.15 35.54 -3.82
CA HIS A 71 -93.13 34.09 -4.02
C HIS A 71 -94.54 33.51 -4.23
N ASP A 72 -94.91 33.20 -5.49
CA ASP A 72 -96.19 32.58 -5.88
C ASP A 72 -96.13 31.04 -5.98
N ILE A 73 -95.17 30.39 -5.31
CA ILE A 73 -94.92 28.95 -5.43
C ILE A 73 -95.46 28.25 -4.19
N GLN A 74 -96.52 27.44 -4.33
CA GLN A 74 -97.00 26.56 -3.27
C GLN A 74 -96.17 25.24 -3.23
N PRO A 75 -95.67 24.81 -2.06
CA PRO A 75 -94.98 23.52 -1.92
C PRO A 75 -95.91 22.34 -2.22
N SER A 76 -95.45 21.31 -2.94
CA SER A 76 -96.23 20.06 -3.12
C SER A 76 -96.04 19.11 -1.94
N GLU A 77 -97.05 18.27 -1.64
CA GLU A 77 -97.08 17.33 -0.49
C GLU A 77 -96.11 16.13 -0.58
N THR A 78 -95.09 16.17 -1.45
CA THR A 78 -94.08 15.11 -1.56
C THR A 78 -92.84 15.40 -0.71
N LYS A 79 -92.25 14.35 -0.11
CA LYS A 79 -91.12 14.43 0.84
C LYS A 79 -90.03 15.43 0.39
N PRO A 80 -89.57 16.32 1.28
CA PRO A 80 -88.57 17.32 0.96
C PRO A 80 -87.22 16.68 0.58
N THR A 81 -86.53 17.29 -0.38
CA THR A 81 -85.14 16.94 -0.72
C THR A 81 -84.16 17.68 0.19
N THR A 82 -83.03 17.06 0.53
CA THR A 82 -82.02 17.54 1.51
C THR A 82 -81.12 18.70 1.03
N ARG A 83 -81.56 19.53 0.07
CA ARG A 83 -80.72 20.61 -0.48
C ARG A 83 -80.75 21.87 0.39
N ASP A 84 -79.58 22.37 0.79
CA ASP A 84 -79.43 23.54 1.66
C ASP A 84 -79.09 24.84 0.88
N TYR A 85 -78.95 25.97 1.57
CA TYR A 85 -78.57 27.25 0.99
C TYR A 85 -77.24 27.20 0.21
N ASN A 86 -76.28 26.38 0.66
CA ASN A 86 -74.96 26.28 0.06
C ASN A 86 -75.00 25.57 -1.31
N ASP A 87 -75.85 24.55 -1.48
CA ASP A 87 -76.06 23.89 -2.77
C ASP A 87 -76.54 24.88 -3.85
N TYR A 88 -77.48 25.76 -3.50
CA TYR A 88 -78.00 26.75 -4.44
C TYR A 88 -77.02 27.90 -4.67
N LYS A 89 -76.31 28.35 -3.62
CA LYS A 89 -75.23 29.33 -3.74
C LYS A 89 -74.18 28.87 -4.76
N GLN A 90 -73.73 27.62 -4.70
CA GLN A 90 -72.76 27.05 -5.65
C GLN A 90 -73.18 27.22 -7.12
N LYS A 91 -74.48 27.05 -7.42
CA LYS A 91 -75.02 27.26 -8.77
C LYS A 91 -74.94 28.71 -9.26
N TYR A 92 -75.02 29.68 -8.34
CA TYR A 92 -74.93 31.11 -8.65
C TYR A 92 -73.50 31.67 -8.58
N MET A 93 -72.55 30.94 -7.97
CA MET A 93 -71.15 31.37 -7.81
C MET A 93 -70.46 31.86 -9.08
N PRO A 94 -70.62 31.22 -10.27
CA PRO A 94 -69.97 31.71 -11.50
C PRO A 94 -70.36 33.15 -11.84
N ARG A 95 -71.66 33.47 -11.75
CA ARG A 95 -72.17 34.83 -12.04
C ARG A 95 -71.68 35.86 -11.04
N ILE A 96 -71.56 35.45 -9.78
CA ILE A 96 -71.06 36.33 -8.73
C ILE A 96 -69.57 36.61 -8.95
N PHE A 97 -68.78 35.57 -9.21
CA PHE A 97 -67.36 35.73 -9.54
C PHE A 97 -67.17 36.62 -10.75
N ASP A 98 -67.94 36.41 -11.82
CA ASP A 98 -67.80 37.23 -13.03
C ASP A 98 -68.13 38.71 -12.76
N PHE A 99 -69.11 39.01 -11.90
CA PHE A 99 -69.38 40.38 -11.46
C PHE A 99 -68.18 40.99 -10.74
N TYR A 100 -67.69 40.34 -9.67
CA TYR A 100 -66.58 40.86 -8.88
C TYR A 100 -65.30 40.98 -9.72
N VAL A 101 -64.97 39.98 -10.55
CA VAL A 101 -63.81 40.02 -11.44
C VAL A 101 -63.92 41.18 -12.42
N GLN A 102 -65.10 41.42 -13.00
CA GLN A 102 -65.32 42.53 -13.92
C GLN A 102 -65.12 43.89 -13.23
N LYS A 103 -65.65 44.06 -12.00
CA LYS A 103 -65.49 45.31 -11.24
C LYS A 103 -64.06 45.52 -10.78
N GLU A 104 -63.42 44.50 -10.21
CA GLU A 104 -62.00 44.57 -9.82
C GLU A 104 -61.11 44.92 -11.02
N THR A 105 -61.35 44.30 -12.19
CA THR A 105 -60.58 44.61 -13.42
C THR A 105 -60.73 46.08 -13.82
N LYS A 106 -61.93 46.65 -13.73
CA LYS A 106 -62.17 48.08 -13.99
C LYS A 106 -61.43 48.96 -12.98
N ILE A 107 -61.49 48.62 -11.69
CA ILE A 107 -60.80 49.35 -10.63
C ILE A 107 -59.27 49.29 -10.84
N MET A 108 -58.73 48.12 -11.20
CA MET A 108 -57.32 47.94 -11.51
C MET A 108 -56.86 48.85 -12.64
N GLN A 109 -57.65 48.99 -13.70
CA GLN A 109 -57.34 49.87 -14.83
C GLN A 109 -57.37 51.35 -14.43
N ILE A 110 -58.33 51.76 -13.59
CA ILE A 110 -58.44 53.13 -13.09
C ILE A 110 -57.24 53.48 -12.20
N LEU A 111 -56.86 52.58 -11.29
CA LEU A 111 -55.73 52.80 -10.38
C LEU A 111 -54.39 52.77 -11.12
N GLN A 112 -54.22 51.92 -12.14
CA GLN A 112 -53.03 51.97 -13.00
C GLN A 112 -52.91 53.30 -13.74
N LYS A 113 -54.02 53.85 -14.27
CA LYS A 113 -54.04 55.17 -14.91
C LYS A 113 -53.70 56.32 -13.95
N LYS A 114 -53.97 56.15 -12.65
CA LYS A 114 -53.53 57.08 -11.59
C LYS A 114 -52.04 56.94 -11.23
N GLY A 115 -51.29 56.04 -11.86
CA GLY A 115 -49.85 55.85 -11.67
C GLY A 115 -49.46 54.81 -10.62
N TYR A 116 -50.41 54.05 -10.07
CA TYR A 116 -50.10 52.99 -9.11
C TYR A 116 -49.57 51.73 -9.82
N LYS A 117 -48.56 51.08 -9.23
CA LYS A 117 -47.99 49.85 -9.79
C LYS A 117 -49.00 48.70 -9.72
N LEU A 118 -49.03 47.89 -10.77
CA LEU A 118 -49.92 46.73 -10.88
C LEU A 118 -49.78 45.74 -9.72
N ILE A 119 -48.55 45.52 -9.23
CA ILE A 119 -48.30 44.59 -8.13
C ILE A 119 -48.93 45.08 -6.81
N ASP A 120 -48.84 46.38 -6.52
CA ASP A 120 -49.40 46.98 -5.31
C ASP A 120 -50.93 46.95 -5.33
N ILE A 121 -51.52 47.18 -6.51
CA ILE A 121 -52.97 47.06 -6.72
C ILE A 121 -53.44 45.63 -6.47
N LYS A 122 -52.76 44.63 -7.04
CA LYS A 122 -53.10 43.20 -6.86
C LYS A 122 -53.01 42.77 -5.39
N ASN A 123 -52.01 43.27 -4.66
CA ASN A 123 -51.88 43.00 -3.22
C ASN A 123 -53.06 43.56 -2.43
N ILE A 124 -53.49 44.79 -2.74
CA ILE A 124 -54.66 45.40 -2.06
C ILE A 124 -55.95 44.66 -2.35
N ILE A 125 -56.17 44.21 -3.59
CA ILE A 125 -57.34 43.40 -3.96
C ILE A 125 -57.36 42.09 -3.18
N THR A 126 -56.20 41.44 -3.05
CA THR A 126 -56.06 40.18 -2.32
C THR A 126 -56.50 40.30 -0.86
N GLU A 127 -56.21 41.44 -0.22
CA GLU A 127 -56.48 41.68 1.18
C GLU A 127 -57.85 42.36 1.44
N ASN A 128 -58.43 43.05 0.46
CA ASN A 128 -59.56 43.96 0.68
C ASN A 128 -60.74 43.80 -0.31
N THR A 129 -60.77 42.76 -1.14
CA THR A 129 -61.91 42.54 -2.04
C THR A 129 -63.23 42.36 -1.28
N PRO A 130 -64.32 43.06 -1.65
CA PRO A 130 -65.61 42.90 -0.99
C PRO A 130 -66.19 41.49 -1.12
N LEU A 131 -65.84 40.74 -2.17
CA LEU A 131 -66.29 39.36 -2.37
C LEU A 131 -66.06 38.49 -1.12
N LEU A 132 -64.88 38.62 -0.49
CA LEU A 132 -64.50 37.83 0.69
C LEU A 132 -65.32 38.17 1.93
N LYS A 133 -65.95 39.36 1.96
CA LYS A 133 -66.88 39.78 3.01
C LYS A 133 -68.31 39.34 2.71
N ASP A 134 -68.68 39.30 1.45
CA ASP A 134 -70.07 39.13 1.02
C ASP A 134 -70.50 37.70 0.90
N ILE A 135 -69.54 36.81 0.63
CA ILE A 135 -69.80 35.40 0.42
C ILE A 135 -68.67 34.61 1.06
N ASP A 136 -69.02 33.72 1.98
CA ASP A 136 -68.06 32.77 2.51
C ASP A 136 -67.63 31.79 1.39
N ILE A 137 -66.35 31.77 1.05
CA ILE A 137 -65.84 30.93 -0.05
C ILE A 137 -64.64 30.09 0.42
N SER A 138 -64.61 28.85 -0.04
CA SER A 138 -63.55 27.89 0.21
C SER A 138 -62.23 28.31 -0.46
N LEU A 139 -61.13 27.64 -0.10
CA LEU A 139 -59.81 27.95 -0.65
C LEU A 139 -59.72 27.73 -2.18
N SER A 140 -60.34 26.66 -2.70
CA SER A 140 -60.39 26.38 -4.14
C SER A 140 -61.14 27.48 -4.90
N GLU A 141 -62.20 28.01 -4.31
CA GLU A 141 -62.97 29.13 -4.84
C GLU A 141 -62.18 30.44 -4.81
N LYS A 142 -61.42 30.72 -3.74
CA LYS A 142 -60.49 31.86 -3.68
C LYS A 142 -59.42 31.79 -4.76
N LEU A 143 -58.80 30.61 -4.94
CA LEU A 143 -57.80 30.38 -5.99
C LEU A 143 -58.39 30.61 -7.39
N THR A 144 -59.62 30.14 -7.61
CA THR A 144 -60.34 30.35 -8.88
C THR A 144 -60.66 31.82 -9.13
N TYR A 145 -61.07 32.55 -8.10
CA TYR A 145 -61.36 33.97 -8.21
C TYR A 145 -60.11 34.80 -8.50
N PHE A 146 -59.04 34.59 -7.73
CA PHE A 146 -57.80 35.35 -7.91
C PHE A 146 -57.06 34.97 -9.20
N SER A 147 -57.15 33.73 -9.68
CA SER A 147 -56.58 33.35 -10.98
C SER A 147 -57.26 34.08 -12.14
N LYS A 148 -58.59 34.28 -12.09
CA LYS A 148 -59.31 35.13 -13.06
C LYS A 148 -58.83 36.58 -13.09
N LEU A 149 -58.22 37.07 -12.01
CA LEU A 149 -57.60 38.40 -11.91
C LEU A 149 -56.08 38.40 -12.21
N ASN A 150 -55.52 37.27 -12.62
CA ASN A 150 -54.08 37.05 -12.74
C ASN A 150 -53.33 37.39 -11.43
N ILE A 151 -53.93 37.05 -10.29
CA ILE A 151 -53.36 37.19 -8.95
C ILE A 151 -52.98 35.79 -8.45
N ASN A 152 -51.71 35.61 -8.09
CA ASN A 152 -51.25 34.37 -7.48
C ASN A 152 -51.54 34.42 -5.98
N TYR A 153 -52.65 33.81 -5.55
CA TYR A 153 -53.05 33.80 -4.15
C TYR A 153 -52.29 32.72 -3.37
N ILE A 154 -51.41 33.15 -2.47
CA ILE A 154 -50.73 32.26 -1.52
C ILE A 154 -51.41 32.42 -0.16
N LYS A 155 -52.05 31.36 0.33
CA LYS A 155 -52.69 31.37 1.65
C LYS A 155 -51.64 31.66 2.74
N LYS A 156 -51.77 32.79 3.44
CA LYS A 156 -50.94 33.08 4.62
C LYS A 156 -51.28 32.10 5.75
N ILE A 157 -50.26 31.69 6.49
CA ILE A 157 -50.43 30.79 7.65
C ILE A 157 -50.95 31.63 8.82
N THR A 158 -52.17 31.33 9.28
CA THR A 158 -52.83 32.02 10.39
C THR A 158 -52.93 31.17 11.66
N ASP A 159 -52.42 29.93 11.62
CA ASP A 159 -52.42 29.01 12.75
C ASP A 159 -51.37 29.42 13.79
N ILE A 160 -51.84 29.87 14.95
CA ILE A 160 -51.00 30.38 16.04
C ILE A 160 -50.14 29.28 16.69
N ASN A 161 -50.61 28.03 16.73
CA ASN A 161 -49.84 26.92 17.30
C ASN A 161 -48.68 26.55 16.38
N LYS A 162 -48.95 26.48 15.08
CA LYS A 162 -47.90 26.27 14.07
C LYS A 162 -46.89 27.41 14.03
N ALA A 163 -47.35 28.65 14.22
CA ALA A 163 -46.48 29.82 14.34
C ALA A 163 -45.57 29.71 15.58
N LYS A 164 -46.10 29.28 16.73
CA LYS A 164 -45.35 29.05 17.96
C LYS A 164 -44.26 28.00 17.79
N GLU A 165 -44.58 26.85 17.20
CA GLU A 165 -43.58 25.81 16.91
C GLU A 165 -42.45 26.34 16.03
N THR A 166 -42.81 27.05 14.96
CA THR A 166 -41.84 27.64 14.03
C THR A 166 -40.91 28.64 14.72
N TYR A 167 -41.46 29.51 15.57
CA TYR A 167 -40.67 30.46 16.35
C TYR A 167 -39.71 29.76 17.31
N MET A 168 -40.14 28.70 17.98
CA MET A 168 -39.29 27.93 18.90
C MET A 168 -38.15 27.21 18.16
N ILE A 169 -38.42 26.65 16.97
CA ILE A 169 -37.39 26.02 16.13
C ILE A 169 -36.32 27.05 15.74
N GLU A 170 -36.73 28.22 15.22
CA GLU A 170 -35.77 29.27 14.84
C GLU A 170 -34.97 29.79 16.02
N LEU A 171 -35.61 29.98 17.17
CA LEU A 171 -34.94 30.40 18.40
C LEU A 171 -33.89 29.37 18.86
N ASN A 172 -34.22 28.08 18.82
CA ASN A 172 -33.29 27.01 19.17
C ASN A 172 -32.11 26.94 18.20
N ASN A 173 -32.33 27.17 16.91
CA ASN A 173 -31.25 27.27 15.92
C ASN A 173 -30.26 28.40 16.27
N PHE A 174 -30.76 29.54 16.74
CA PHE A 174 -29.88 30.62 17.21
C PHE A 174 -29.12 30.27 18.49
N LYS A 175 -29.76 29.59 19.45
CA LYS A 175 -29.11 29.12 20.69
C LYS A 175 -27.95 28.17 20.39
N LEU A 176 -28.11 27.25 19.44
CA LEU A 176 -27.05 26.30 19.04
C LEU A 176 -25.84 26.98 18.37
N ARG A 177 -26.06 28.10 17.66
CA ARG A 177 -25.01 28.79 16.89
C ARG A 177 -24.19 29.79 17.71
N HIS A 178 -24.59 30.07 18.95
CA HIS A 178 -23.99 31.13 19.76
C HIS A 178 -23.74 30.68 21.22
N THR A 179 -22.48 30.54 21.60
CA THR A 179 -22.00 30.07 22.92
C THR A 179 -22.46 30.92 24.12
N ASN A 180 -22.91 32.17 23.88
CA ASN A 180 -23.45 33.09 24.90
C ASN A 180 -24.75 33.76 24.41
N PHE A 181 -25.68 32.97 23.88
CA PHE A 181 -26.91 33.49 23.31
C PHE A 181 -27.79 34.18 24.36
N LYS A 182 -28.14 35.45 24.12
CA LYS A 182 -29.19 36.18 24.83
C LYS A 182 -30.20 36.70 23.81
N LEU A 183 -31.46 36.29 23.98
CA LEU A 183 -32.56 36.77 23.14
C LEU A 183 -32.71 38.29 23.34
N ASN A 184 -32.85 39.01 22.23
CA ASN A 184 -33.01 40.46 22.21
C ASN A 184 -33.86 40.87 20.99
N LEU A 185 -34.11 42.17 20.86
CA LEU A 185 -34.91 42.76 19.79
C LEU A 185 -34.47 42.32 18.38
N TYR A 186 -33.17 42.21 18.14
CA TYR A 186 -32.62 41.81 16.84
C TYR A 186 -33.04 40.39 16.45
N TYR A 187 -32.91 39.43 17.38
CA TYR A 187 -33.23 38.04 17.09
C TYR A 187 -34.75 37.82 16.94
N ASP A 188 -35.58 38.42 17.79
CA ASP A 188 -37.04 38.35 17.63
C ASP A 188 -37.51 38.96 16.31
N ALA A 189 -36.97 40.11 15.94
CA ALA A 189 -37.29 40.76 14.67
C ALA A 189 -36.84 39.95 13.46
N LYS A 190 -35.69 39.28 13.55
CA LYS A 190 -35.19 38.41 12.48
C LYS A 190 -36.07 37.16 12.29
N ILE A 191 -36.53 36.55 13.40
CA ILE A 191 -37.47 35.43 13.35
C ILE A 191 -38.80 35.89 12.76
N ALA A 192 -39.34 37.01 13.22
CA ALA A 192 -40.59 37.59 12.71
C ALA A 192 -40.50 37.91 11.21
N PHE A 193 -39.37 38.48 10.75
CA PHE A 193 -39.14 38.75 9.34
C PHE A 193 -39.08 37.46 8.50
N SER A 194 -38.35 36.43 8.95
CA SER A 194 -38.32 35.13 8.26
C SER A 194 -39.71 34.49 8.21
N MET A 195 -40.46 34.51 9.32
CA MET A 195 -41.82 33.97 9.37
C MET A 195 -42.75 34.68 8.37
N TYR A 196 -42.72 36.00 8.30
CA TYR A 196 -43.53 36.77 7.36
C TYR A 196 -43.07 36.58 5.91
N TYR A 197 -41.81 36.92 5.63
CA TYR A 197 -41.30 37.09 4.26
C TYR A 197 -40.91 35.75 3.61
N GLU A 198 -40.33 34.83 4.38
CA GLU A 198 -39.83 33.56 3.87
C GLU A 198 -40.87 32.45 4.00
N LYS A 199 -41.53 32.35 5.16
CA LYS A 199 -42.45 31.25 5.52
C LYS A 199 -43.94 31.59 5.36
N ASN A 200 -44.26 32.81 4.91
CA ASN A 200 -45.62 33.24 4.55
C ASN A 200 -46.65 33.19 5.70
N TYR A 201 -46.23 33.50 6.93
CA TYR A 201 -47.15 33.71 8.06
C TYR A 201 -47.87 35.05 7.94
N ASP A 202 -49.11 35.12 8.44
CA ASP A 202 -49.83 36.39 8.51
C ASP A 202 -49.26 37.31 9.59
N LEU A 203 -49.28 38.62 9.33
CA LEU A 203 -48.68 39.60 10.22
C LEU A 203 -49.45 39.72 11.54
N SER A 204 -50.78 39.56 11.51
CA SER A 204 -51.60 39.55 12.74
C SER A 204 -51.29 38.33 13.61
N THR A 205 -51.00 37.17 12.98
CA THR A 205 -50.57 35.96 13.69
C THR A 205 -49.19 36.13 14.31
N ILE A 206 -48.26 36.81 13.64
CA ILE A 206 -46.93 37.12 14.19
C ILE A 206 -47.05 38.13 15.34
N GLU A 207 -47.92 39.13 15.22
CA GLU A 207 -48.20 40.09 16.30
C GLU A 207 -48.77 39.39 17.53
N GLU A 208 -49.78 38.54 17.36
CA GLU A 208 -50.34 37.72 18.44
C GLU A 208 -49.28 36.77 19.05
N LEU A 209 -48.45 36.15 18.21
CA LEU A 209 -47.36 35.27 18.63
C LEU A 209 -46.34 36.00 19.51
N LEU A 210 -45.87 37.18 19.08
CA LEU A 210 -44.91 37.97 19.83
C LEU A 210 -45.50 38.49 21.14
N PHE A 211 -46.79 38.82 21.17
CA PHE A 211 -47.48 39.23 22.38
C PHE A 211 -47.61 38.10 23.39
N LYS A 212 -47.93 36.87 22.95
CA LYS A 212 -48.25 35.73 23.83
C LYS A 212 -47.06 34.83 24.15
N TYR A 213 -46.08 34.70 23.26
CA TYR A 213 -45.10 33.62 23.29
C TYR A 213 -43.64 34.05 23.12
N THR A 214 -43.32 35.35 23.06
CA THR A 214 -41.91 35.78 23.11
C THR A 214 -41.23 35.29 24.38
N GLN A 215 -39.98 34.83 24.26
CA GLN A 215 -39.15 34.42 25.41
C GLN A 215 -38.28 35.58 25.93
N ASN A 216 -38.40 36.79 25.36
CA ASN A 216 -37.60 37.92 25.78
C ASN A 216 -38.17 38.53 27.07
N SER A 217 -37.50 38.27 28.20
CA SER A 217 -37.86 38.76 29.53
C SER A 217 -37.85 40.30 29.66
N HIS A 218 -37.28 41.02 28.70
CA HIS A 218 -37.20 42.49 28.69
C HIS A 218 -38.21 43.15 27.72
N ALA A 219 -39.09 42.38 27.06
CA ALA A 219 -40.09 42.91 26.14
C ALA A 219 -41.17 43.73 26.88
N LYS A 220 -41.17 45.06 26.70
CA LYS A 220 -42.28 45.93 27.13
C LYS A 220 -43.36 45.95 26.05
N GLN A 221 -44.45 45.21 26.27
CA GLN A 221 -45.64 45.24 25.40
C GLN A 221 -46.44 46.53 25.66
N PRO A 222 -46.96 47.24 24.64
CA PRO A 222 -47.08 46.90 23.21
C PRO A 222 -45.98 47.48 22.30
N GLU A 223 -45.15 48.40 22.79
CA GLU A 223 -44.15 49.15 22.00
C GLU A 223 -43.10 48.23 21.36
N TYR A 224 -42.68 47.19 22.07
CA TYR A 224 -41.73 46.19 21.59
C TYR A 224 -42.26 45.43 20.35
N THR A 225 -43.50 44.96 20.41
CA THR A 225 -44.13 44.24 19.28
C THR A 225 -44.36 45.18 18.12
N ASN A 226 -44.84 46.41 18.36
CA ASN A 226 -45.03 47.41 17.33
C ASN A 226 -43.73 47.73 16.58
N ALA A 227 -42.60 47.84 17.30
CA ALA A 227 -41.30 48.07 16.68
C ALA A 227 -40.90 46.91 15.74
N ILE A 228 -41.15 45.66 16.14
CA ILE A 228 -40.87 44.49 15.30
C ILE A 228 -41.79 44.44 14.08
N ILE A 229 -43.09 44.66 14.25
CA ILE A 229 -44.06 44.62 13.15
C ILE A 229 -43.78 45.74 12.13
N ASN A 230 -43.46 46.95 12.60
CA ASN A 230 -43.05 48.05 11.72
C ASN A 230 -41.75 47.72 10.98
N PHE A 231 -40.75 47.16 11.68
CA PHE A 231 -39.53 46.66 11.04
C PHE A 231 -39.84 45.65 9.95
N VAL A 232 -40.66 44.62 10.21
CA VAL A 232 -41.01 43.58 9.22
C VAL A 232 -41.64 44.20 7.97
N LYS A 233 -42.55 45.18 8.13
CA LYS A 233 -43.18 45.89 7.00
C LYS A 233 -42.15 46.68 6.19
N GLU A 234 -41.36 47.52 6.85
CA GLU A 234 -40.37 48.38 6.20
C GLU A 234 -39.26 47.58 5.53
N HIS A 235 -38.79 46.52 6.19
CA HIS A 235 -37.71 45.68 5.68
C HIS A 235 -38.18 44.83 4.49
N THR A 236 -39.41 44.32 4.53
CA THR A 236 -40.03 43.66 3.37
C THR A 236 -40.14 44.62 2.19
N HIS A 237 -40.58 45.87 2.45
CA HIS A 237 -40.67 46.88 1.41
C HIS A 237 -39.30 47.18 0.79
N LEU A 238 -38.25 47.30 1.61
CA LEU A 238 -36.88 47.49 1.13
C LEU A 238 -36.42 46.35 0.21
N TYR A 239 -36.63 45.09 0.61
CA TYR A 239 -36.25 43.94 -0.23
C TYR A 239 -37.01 43.94 -1.56
N ASN A 240 -38.32 44.21 -1.54
CA ASN A 240 -39.12 44.29 -2.77
C ASN A 240 -38.61 45.42 -3.69
N GLN A 241 -38.26 46.59 -3.13
CA GLN A 241 -37.67 47.68 -3.92
C GLN A 241 -36.34 47.29 -4.57
N LEU A 242 -35.48 46.53 -3.89
CA LEU A 242 -34.18 46.11 -4.43
C LEU A 242 -34.30 45.01 -5.48
N ILE A 243 -35.22 44.05 -5.26
CA ILE A 243 -35.46 42.92 -6.18
C ILE A 243 -36.14 43.39 -7.47
N ASP A 244 -37.03 44.39 -7.39
CA ASP A 244 -37.72 44.97 -8.56
C ASP A 244 -36.76 45.69 -9.53
N ILE A 245 -35.53 46.02 -9.10
CA ILE A 245 -34.53 46.70 -9.92
C ILE A 245 -33.83 45.69 -10.84
N ASN A 246 -34.17 45.74 -12.13
CA ASN A 246 -33.53 44.90 -13.16
C ASN A 246 -32.36 45.64 -13.82
N ILE A 247 -31.13 45.39 -13.34
CA ILE A 247 -29.90 45.96 -13.91
C ILE A 247 -29.23 44.94 -14.83
N GLN A 248 -29.25 45.19 -16.14
CA GLN A 248 -28.53 44.35 -17.10
C GLN A 248 -27.02 44.63 -17.10
N LYS A 249 -26.62 45.91 -17.15
CA LYS A 249 -25.22 46.35 -17.19
C LYS A 249 -24.96 47.42 -16.11
N PRO A 250 -24.30 47.07 -14.98
CA PRO A 250 -24.04 48.01 -13.90
C PRO A 250 -22.90 48.98 -14.24
N GLN A 251 -23.08 50.27 -13.95
CA GLN A 251 -22.13 51.35 -14.26
C GLN A 251 -21.30 51.82 -13.05
N ASN A 252 -21.73 51.53 -11.83
CA ASN A 252 -21.11 52.00 -10.59
C ASN A 252 -21.24 50.93 -9.48
N SER A 253 -20.52 51.09 -8.36
CA SER A 253 -20.51 50.09 -7.29
C SER A 253 -21.88 49.87 -6.63
N LYS A 254 -22.76 50.88 -6.63
CA LYS A 254 -24.15 50.74 -6.18
C LYS A 254 -24.93 49.77 -7.08
N GLU A 255 -24.90 49.98 -8.39
CA GLU A 255 -25.60 49.11 -9.34
C GLU A 255 -25.02 47.70 -9.34
N LYS A 256 -23.69 47.57 -9.21
CA LYS A 256 -23.03 46.26 -9.03
C LYS A 256 -23.51 45.55 -7.77
N TYR A 257 -23.61 46.26 -6.64
CA TYR A 257 -24.12 45.68 -5.39
C TYR A 257 -25.54 45.15 -5.53
N ILE A 258 -26.46 45.96 -6.08
CA ILE A 258 -27.87 45.56 -6.27
C ILE A 258 -27.96 44.36 -7.22
N LYS A 259 -27.21 44.38 -8.33
CA LYS A 259 -27.15 43.25 -9.26
C LYS A 259 -26.63 41.98 -8.58
N TYR A 260 -25.53 42.06 -7.84
CA TYR A 260 -24.92 40.90 -7.16
C TYR A 260 -25.78 40.37 -6.02
N LEU A 261 -26.52 41.23 -5.33
CA LEU A 261 -27.54 40.84 -4.37
C LEU A 261 -28.65 40.02 -5.06
N ASN A 262 -29.21 40.52 -6.17
CA ASN A 262 -30.27 39.83 -6.90
C ASN A 262 -29.77 38.49 -7.50
N GLU A 263 -28.55 38.46 -8.03
CA GLU A 263 -27.89 37.22 -8.48
C GLU A 263 -27.70 36.22 -7.32
N TYR A 264 -27.22 36.69 -6.16
CA TYR A 264 -27.01 35.85 -4.99
C TYR A 264 -28.32 35.21 -4.51
N LEU A 265 -29.39 36.00 -4.36
CA LEU A 265 -30.70 35.51 -3.93
C LEU A 265 -31.26 34.48 -4.91
N LYS A 266 -31.15 34.75 -6.22
CA LYS A 266 -31.60 33.82 -7.26
C LYS A 266 -30.80 32.51 -7.26
N ASN A 267 -29.47 32.59 -7.14
CA ASN A 267 -28.60 31.41 -7.20
C ASN A 267 -28.69 30.53 -5.95
N THR A 268 -28.90 31.15 -4.78
CA THR A 268 -29.04 30.43 -3.51
C THR A 268 -30.47 30.00 -3.21
N LEU A 269 -31.44 30.38 -4.06
CA LEU A 269 -32.88 30.17 -3.85
C LEU A 269 -33.37 30.72 -2.50
N THR A 270 -32.73 31.79 -2.02
CA THR A 270 -33.10 32.47 -0.76
C THR A 270 -33.85 33.76 -1.06
N LYS A 271 -34.71 34.20 -0.13
CA LYS A 271 -35.41 35.49 -0.26
C LYS A 271 -34.69 36.65 0.41
N SER A 272 -33.83 36.37 1.40
CA SER A 272 -33.12 37.39 2.18
C SER A 272 -31.62 37.15 2.25
N LEU A 273 -30.85 38.23 2.44
CA LEU A 273 -29.40 38.19 2.47
C LEU A 273 -28.88 37.86 3.88
N THR A 274 -27.89 36.96 3.95
CA THR A 274 -27.18 36.66 5.20
C THR A 274 -25.90 37.50 5.31
N PRO A 275 -25.34 37.72 6.51
CA PRO A 275 -24.03 38.38 6.64
C PRO A 275 -22.91 37.72 5.84
N LEU A 276 -22.95 36.39 5.67
CA LEU A 276 -21.99 35.66 4.86
C LEU A 276 -22.18 35.96 3.36
N GLY A 277 -23.43 35.96 2.88
CA GLY A 277 -23.76 36.32 1.51
C GLY A 277 -23.36 37.76 1.19
N GLU A 278 -23.61 38.69 2.10
CA GLU A 278 -23.15 40.08 1.94
C GLU A 278 -21.62 40.19 1.86
N LYS A 279 -20.89 39.46 2.72
CA LYS A 279 -19.42 39.43 2.65
C LYS A 279 -18.94 38.93 1.28
N GLN A 280 -19.59 37.92 0.69
CA GLN A 280 -19.23 37.42 -0.65
C GLN A 280 -19.45 38.47 -1.74
N ILE A 281 -20.57 39.20 -1.69
CA ILE A 281 -20.86 40.29 -2.62
C ILE A 281 -19.80 41.40 -2.49
N ILE A 282 -19.46 41.79 -1.26
CA ILE A 282 -18.43 42.78 -0.97
C ILE A 282 -17.07 42.32 -1.51
N LYS A 283 -16.68 41.06 -1.26
CA LYS A 283 -15.43 40.50 -1.79
C LYS A 283 -15.36 40.59 -3.31
N ARG A 284 -16.48 40.34 -4.00
CA ARG A 284 -16.57 40.46 -5.46
C ARG A 284 -16.38 41.91 -5.92
N LEU A 285 -17.04 42.88 -5.28
CA LEU A 285 -16.88 44.30 -5.58
C LEU A 285 -15.41 44.75 -5.44
N LEU A 286 -14.78 44.42 -4.32
CA LEU A 286 -13.39 44.77 -4.03
C LEU A 286 -12.42 44.08 -5.00
N SER A 287 -12.66 42.82 -5.35
CA SER A 287 -11.82 42.07 -6.31
C SER A 287 -11.92 42.63 -7.74
N GLU A 288 -13.01 43.32 -8.08
CA GLU A 288 -13.21 44.03 -9.35
C GLU A 288 -12.63 45.46 -9.36
N GLY A 289 -11.92 45.85 -8.30
CA GLY A 289 -11.21 47.12 -8.22
C GLY A 289 -12.01 48.29 -7.61
N ALA A 290 -13.16 48.02 -6.96
CA ALA A 290 -13.88 49.06 -6.24
C ALA A 290 -13.10 49.52 -4.98
N ASP A 291 -13.15 50.82 -4.69
CA ASP A 291 -12.47 51.38 -3.51
C ASP A 291 -13.19 50.98 -2.20
N ASN A 292 -12.42 50.74 -1.13
CA ASN A 292 -12.96 50.35 0.17
C ASN A 292 -13.95 51.38 0.73
N THR A 293 -13.67 52.68 0.55
CA THR A 293 -14.52 53.78 1.03
C THR A 293 -15.80 53.85 0.20
N GLU A 294 -15.70 53.67 -1.12
CA GLU A 294 -16.85 53.59 -2.02
C GLU A 294 -17.78 52.43 -1.64
N VAL A 295 -17.24 51.22 -1.47
CA VAL A 295 -18.01 50.05 -1.07
C VAL A 295 -18.65 50.25 0.30
N LEU A 296 -17.93 50.81 1.27
CA LEU A 296 -18.47 51.13 2.59
C LEU A 296 -19.69 52.07 2.51
N ASN A 297 -19.62 53.10 1.67
CA ASN A 297 -20.72 54.03 1.45
C ASN A 297 -21.94 53.34 0.81
N VAL A 298 -21.71 52.45 -0.16
CA VAL A 298 -22.77 51.65 -0.79
C VAL A 298 -23.44 50.73 0.23
N ILE A 299 -22.66 50.02 1.06
CA ILE A 299 -23.20 49.11 2.08
C ILE A 299 -24.00 49.89 3.13
N LYS A 300 -23.47 51.02 3.64
CA LYS A 300 -24.20 51.89 4.59
C LYS A 300 -25.53 52.38 4.02
N ALA A 301 -25.58 52.72 2.73
CA ALA A 301 -26.77 53.28 2.10
C ALA A 301 -27.81 52.23 1.67
N PHE A 302 -27.38 51.08 1.13
CA PHE A 302 -28.28 50.16 0.40
C PHE A 302 -28.41 48.77 1.00
N SER A 303 -27.56 48.37 1.96
CA SER A 303 -27.62 47.03 2.53
C SER A 303 -28.88 46.82 3.36
N PRO A 304 -29.68 45.78 3.06
CA PRO A 304 -30.73 45.33 3.97
C PRO A 304 -30.15 44.84 5.29
N VAL A 305 -29.00 44.17 5.28
CA VAL A 305 -28.40 43.57 6.48
C VAL A 305 -27.93 44.64 7.48
N VAL A 306 -27.46 45.79 6.98
CA VAL A 306 -27.12 46.98 7.80
C VAL A 306 -28.38 47.59 8.43
N ARG A 307 -29.51 47.59 7.72
CA ARG A 307 -30.79 48.14 8.16
C ARG A 307 -31.59 47.19 9.08
N GLU A 308 -31.04 46.02 9.42
CA GLU A 308 -31.67 45.11 10.40
C GLU A 308 -31.73 45.78 11.79
N ILE A 309 -32.90 45.72 12.44
CA ILE A 309 -33.11 46.32 13.76
C ILE A 309 -32.18 45.70 14.80
N GLY A 310 -31.49 46.52 15.60
CA GLY A 310 -30.54 46.04 16.62
C GLY A 310 -29.20 45.54 16.06
N ARG A 311 -28.92 45.69 14.76
CA ARG A 311 -27.58 45.50 14.20
C ARG A 311 -26.60 46.50 14.84
N LYS A 312 -25.34 46.08 15.06
CA LYS A 312 -24.30 46.96 15.58
C LYS A 312 -24.03 48.11 14.60
N LYS A 313 -23.84 49.33 15.13
CA LYS A 313 -23.60 50.55 14.32
C LYS A 313 -22.38 50.45 13.41
N ASN A 314 -21.35 49.70 13.81
CA ASN A 314 -20.11 49.49 13.06
C ASN A 314 -20.13 48.24 12.15
N TYR A 315 -21.30 47.64 11.90
CA TYR A 315 -21.40 46.42 11.11
C TYR A 315 -20.85 46.59 9.69
N ALA A 316 -21.20 47.68 9.01
CA ALA A 316 -20.74 47.97 7.65
C ALA A 316 -19.20 48.05 7.58
N ASP A 317 -18.57 48.77 8.52
CA ASP A 317 -17.12 48.88 8.60
C ASP A 317 -16.49 47.50 8.88
N THR A 318 -17.08 46.73 9.79
CA THR A 318 -16.60 45.39 10.16
C THR A 318 -16.65 44.43 8.96
N ILE A 319 -17.76 44.37 8.22
CA ILE A 319 -17.94 43.39 7.15
C ILE A 319 -17.08 43.70 5.92
N VAL A 320 -16.87 44.99 5.63
CA VAL A 320 -15.95 45.45 4.56
C VAL A 320 -14.49 45.16 4.92
N ASN A 321 -14.09 45.39 6.18
CA ASN A 321 -12.74 45.05 6.64
C ASN A 321 -12.47 43.54 6.58
N LEU A 322 -13.42 42.72 7.06
CA LEU A 322 -13.30 41.25 6.98
C LEU A 322 -13.21 40.76 5.53
N ALA A 323 -13.97 41.35 4.60
CA ALA A 323 -13.87 41.02 3.19
C ALA A 323 -12.51 41.40 2.60
N SER A 324 -11.98 42.57 2.98
CA SER A 324 -10.65 43.05 2.56
C SER A 324 -9.53 42.15 3.09
N GLU A 325 -9.57 41.79 4.38
CA GLU A 325 -8.62 40.87 4.99
C GLU A 325 -8.63 39.49 4.30
N ASP A 326 -9.81 38.96 3.99
CA ASP A 326 -9.94 37.69 3.25
C ASP A 326 -9.26 37.76 1.87
N ILE A 327 -9.37 38.90 1.17
CA ILE A 327 -8.71 39.11 -0.13
C ILE A 327 -7.19 39.17 0.05
N VAL A 328 -6.69 39.93 1.02
CA VAL A 328 -5.25 40.03 1.29
C VAL A 328 -4.67 38.67 1.68
N LYS A 329 -5.36 37.90 2.53
CA LYS A 329 -4.97 36.53 2.88
C LYS A 329 -4.92 35.62 1.66
N ALA A 330 -5.93 35.69 0.78
CA ALA A 330 -5.96 34.92 -0.47
C ALA A 330 -4.82 35.29 -1.43
N GLN A 331 -4.51 36.58 -1.56
CA GLN A 331 -3.40 37.07 -2.40
C GLN A 331 -2.04 36.62 -1.85
N ASN A 332 -1.83 36.76 -0.53
CA ASN A 332 -0.61 36.29 0.13
C ASN A 332 -0.43 34.78 -0.03
N HIS A 333 -1.50 34.01 0.10
CA HIS A 333 -1.46 32.57 -0.12
C HIS A 333 -1.16 32.22 -1.58
N LEU A 334 -1.81 32.87 -2.54
CA LEU A 334 -1.53 32.67 -3.97
C LEU A 334 -0.06 32.97 -4.31
N LYS A 335 0.53 34.02 -3.71
CA LYS A 335 1.96 34.31 -3.84
C LYS A 335 2.82 33.17 -3.30
N LYS A 336 2.53 32.67 -2.09
CA LYS A 336 3.22 31.50 -1.51
C LYS A 336 3.14 30.29 -2.45
N VAL A 337 1.95 29.98 -2.98
CA VAL A 337 1.74 28.86 -3.91
C VAL A 337 2.57 29.05 -5.19
N TYR A 338 2.64 30.28 -5.72
CA TYR A 338 3.46 30.60 -6.89
C TYR A 338 4.97 30.45 -6.62
N ASP A 339 5.45 30.90 -5.47
CA ASP A 339 6.86 30.78 -5.08
C ASP A 339 7.29 29.30 -4.97
N ILE A 340 6.46 28.46 -4.33
CA ILE A 340 6.67 27.01 -4.25
C ILE A 340 6.64 26.38 -5.65
N PHE A 341 5.67 26.74 -6.49
CA PHE A 341 5.60 26.27 -7.88
C PHE A 341 6.88 26.58 -8.65
N LYS A 342 7.38 27.82 -8.56
CA LYS A 342 8.61 28.25 -9.23
C LYS A 342 9.85 27.49 -8.74
N GLN A 343 9.92 27.21 -7.44
CA GLN A 343 11.02 26.44 -6.86
C GLN A 343 10.99 24.97 -7.35
N LYS A 344 9.82 24.32 -7.26
CA LYS A 344 9.69 22.88 -7.51
C LYS A 344 9.69 22.50 -8.98
N THR A 345 9.22 23.39 -9.86
CA THR A 345 9.25 23.16 -11.32
C THR A 345 10.67 23.02 -11.88
N GLN A 346 11.70 23.50 -11.18
CA GLN A 346 13.10 23.32 -11.57
C GLN A 346 13.53 21.85 -11.58
N ASN A 347 12.86 20.99 -10.81
CA ASN A 347 13.16 19.57 -10.69
C ASN A 347 12.35 18.70 -11.66
N LEU A 348 11.51 19.31 -12.51
CA LEU A 348 10.71 18.56 -13.48
C LEU A 348 11.58 18.10 -14.68
N PRO A 349 11.22 16.97 -15.33
CA PRO A 349 11.85 16.56 -16.57
C PRO A 349 11.62 17.58 -17.70
N GLN A 350 12.44 17.55 -18.76
CA GLN A 350 12.36 18.50 -19.88
C GLN A 350 10.96 18.58 -20.52
N ASN A 351 10.25 17.45 -20.60
CA ASN A 351 8.88 17.36 -21.10
C ASN A 351 8.00 16.65 -20.04
N PRO A 352 7.45 17.38 -19.07
CA PRO A 352 6.65 16.79 -18.01
C PRO A 352 5.30 16.31 -18.53
N ASP A 353 4.96 15.05 -18.24
CA ASP A 353 3.65 14.44 -18.46
C ASP A 353 2.68 14.77 -17.31
N ASN A 354 1.44 14.24 -17.36
CA ASN A 354 0.47 14.52 -16.30
C ASN A 354 0.89 13.87 -14.97
N LEU A 355 1.63 12.76 -15.02
CA LEU A 355 2.16 12.10 -13.84
C LEU A 355 3.17 13.00 -13.11
N ALA A 356 4.13 13.59 -13.83
CA ALA A 356 5.10 14.52 -13.28
C ALA A 356 4.42 15.75 -12.65
N TYR A 357 3.40 16.32 -13.32
CA TYR A 357 2.62 17.42 -12.74
C TYR A 357 1.75 16.99 -11.54
N CYS A 358 1.28 15.74 -11.50
CA CYS A 358 0.55 15.20 -10.35
C CYS A 358 1.46 15.04 -9.14
N LEU A 359 2.69 14.59 -9.34
CA LEU A 359 3.70 14.50 -8.28
C LEU A 359 4.08 15.89 -7.76
N LEU A 360 4.25 16.87 -8.67
CA LEU A 360 4.43 18.28 -8.27
C LEU A 360 3.24 18.80 -7.45
N ALA A 361 2.01 18.58 -7.91
CA ALA A 361 0.81 19.01 -7.19
C ALA A 361 0.73 18.37 -5.79
N LYS A 362 1.10 17.09 -5.68
CA LYS A 362 1.17 16.37 -4.41
C LYS A 362 2.16 17.03 -3.46
N GLU A 363 3.39 17.32 -3.90
CA GLU A 363 4.39 18.02 -3.09
C GLU A 363 3.89 19.39 -2.62
N MET A 364 3.30 20.18 -3.53
CA MET A 364 2.75 21.49 -3.20
C MET A 364 1.66 21.40 -2.13
N ILE A 365 0.74 20.43 -2.23
CA ILE A 365 -0.32 20.21 -1.25
C ILE A 365 0.27 19.82 0.11
N LEU A 366 1.30 18.96 0.14
CA LEU A 366 1.98 18.56 1.37
C LEU A 366 2.72 19.72 2.05
N GLU A 367 3.20 20.71 1.29
CA GLU A 367 3.77 21.97 1.81
C GLU A 367 2.72 23.03 2.21
N GLY A 368 1.44 22.63 2.22
CA GLY A 368 0.32 23.45 2.67
C GLY A 368 -0.25 24.38 1.60
N CYS A 369 -0.03 24.11 0.32
CA CYS A 369 -0.74 24.80 -0.75
C CYS A 369 -2.19 24.30 -0.83
N TYR A 370 -3.14 25.23 -0.95
CA TYR A 370 -4.54 24.85 -1.10
C TYR A 370 -4.81 24.40 -2.55
N PRO A 371 -5.47 23.25 -2.77
CA PRO A 371 -5.67 22.64 -4.09
C PRO A 371 -6.25 23.60 -5.13
N GLU A 372 -7.21 24.45 -4.76
CA GLU A 372 -7.84 25.40 -5.66
C GLU A 372 -6.85 26.46 -6.19
N TYR A 373 -5.84 26.82 -5.40
CA TYR A 373 -4.78 27.73 -5.83
C TYR A 373 -3.74 27.01 -6.69
N VAL A 374 -3.47 25.72 -6.43
CA VAL A 374 -2.61 24.90 -7.30
C VAL A 374 -3.25 24.75 -8.68
N VAL A 375 -4.55 24.44 -8.76
CA VAL A 375 -5.31 24.40 -10.03
C VAL A 375 -5.20 25.73 -10.77
N LYS A 376 -5.38 26.85 -10.06
CA LYS A 376 -5.25 28.19 -10.66
C LYS A 376 -3.87 28.42 -11.26
N ILE A 377 -2.79 28.14 -10.52
CA ILE A 377 -1.42 28.29 -11.02
C ILE A 377 -1.16 27.37 -12.21
N PHE A 378 -1.63 26.12 -12.17
CA PHE A 378 -1.44 25.17 -13.26
C PHE A 378 -2.14 25.64 -14.54
N ASN A 379 -3.41 26.09 -14.45
CA ASN A 379 -4.13 26.66 -15.60
C ASN A 379 -3.43 27.91 -16.19
N GLU A 380 -2.84 28.76 -15.35
CA GLU A 380 -2.18 30.00 -15.81
C GLU A 380 -0.77 29.77 -16.38
N LYS A 381 -0.05 28.75 -15.90
CA LYS A 381 1.40 28.59 -16.16
C LYS A 381 1.75 27.36 -16.99
N ILE A 382 0.85 26.38 -17.11
CA ILE A 382 1.07 25.16 -17.89
C ILE A 382 0.28 25.26 -19.20
N TYR A 383 0.98 25.60 -20.29
CA TYR A 383 0.38 25.88 -21.61
C TYR A 383 -0.33 24.67 -22.27
N SER A 384 -0.13 23.44 -21.76
CA SER A 384 -0.75 22.22 -22.33
C SER A 384 -2.14 21.89 -21.77
N SER A 385 -2.61 22.55 -20.72
CA SER A 385 -3.91 22.24 -20.12
C SER A 385 -5.02 23.16 -20.67
N LYS A 386 -5.84 22.63 -21.59
CA LYS A 386 -7.25 23.07 -21.66
C LYS A 386 -7.85 22.86 -20.26
N ASP A 387 -8.67 23.79 -19.75
CA ASP A 387 -9.13 23.95 -18.35
C ASP A 387 -9.52 22.69 -17.53
N LYS A 388 -9.71 21.52 -18.14
CA LYS A 388 -10.03 20.25 -17.48
C LYS A 388 -8.80 19.46 -17.00
N THR A 389 -7.62 19.64 -17.60
CA THR A 389 -6.45 18.81 -17.28
C THR A 389 -5.84 19.16 -15.92
N ALA A 390 -5.72 20.45 -15.57
CA ALA A 390 -5.16 20.85 -14.27
C ALA A 390 -6.02 20.40 -13.08
N TYR A 391 -7.34 20.53 -13.19
CA TYR A 391 -8.25 20.04 -12.16
C TYR A 391 -8.10 18.52 -11.96
N TYR A 392 -8.05 17.76 -13.05
CA TYR A 392 -7.86 16.30 -12.98
C TYR A 392 -6.53 15.94 -12.30
N ILE A 393 -5.41 16.57 -12.68
CA ILE A 393 -4.09 16.34 -12.09
C ILE A 393 -4.11 16.60 -10.57
N VAL A 394 -4.60 17.78 -10.15
CA VAL A 394 -4.63 18.14 -8.73
C VAL A 394 -5.58 17.23 -7.96
N LYS A 395 -6.70 16.83 -8.57
CA LYS A 395 -7.64 15.89 -7.95
C LYS A 395 -7.03 14.50 -7.76
N SER A 396 -6.28 14.01 -8.74
CA SER A 396 -5.51 12.77 -8.64
C SER A 396 -4.47 12.85 -7.51
N ALA A 397 -3.76 13.96 -7.39
CA ALA A 397 -2.82 14.18 -6.28
C ALA A 397 -3.51 14.14 -4.90
N GLN A 398 -4.67 14.79 -4.76
CA GLN A 398 -5.46 14.72 -3.52
C GLN A 398 -5.93 13.30 -3.21
N ASN A 399 -6.43 12.57 -4.21
CA ASN A 399 -6.89 11.19 -4.04
C ASN A 399 -5.72 10.27 -3.67
N ASN A 400 -4.55 10.47 -4.28
CA ASN A 400 -3.33 9.74 -3.95
C ASN A 400 -2.89 10.00 -2.51
N ILE A 401 -2.78 11.27 -2.07
CA ILE A 401 -2.46 11.61 -0.66
C ILE A 401 -3.46 10.96 0.29
N LYS A 402 -4.75 10.97 -0.06
CA LYS A 402 -5.79 10.34 0.76
C LYS A 402 -5.57 8.84 0.88
N ALA A 403 -5.31 8.14 -0.24
CA ALA A 403 -5.06 6.70 -0.25
C ALA A 403 -3.79 6.33 0.55
N GLU A 404 -2.71 7.09 0.39
CA GLU A 404 -1.47 6.88 1.14
C GLU A 404 -1.69 7.06 2.65
N ARG A 405 -2.41 8.11 3.07
CA ARG A 405 -2.76 8.29 4.49
C ARG A 405 -3.66 7.17 5.00
N GLU A 406 -4.69 6.80 4.24
CA GLU A 406 -5.60 5.70 4.60
C GLU A 406 -4.87 4.36 4.79
N ILE A 407 -3.77 4.11 4.07
CA ILE A 407 -2.92 2.92 4.24
C ILE A 407 -1.95 3.12 5.41
N ALA A 408 -1.24 4.24 5.45
CA ALA A 408 -0.20 4.50 6.44
C ALA A 408 -0.76 4.59 7.87
N GLU A 409 -1.95 5.17 8.03
CA GLU A 409 -2.65 5.36 9.30
C GLU A 409 -3.60 4.19 9.63
N PHE A 410 -3.73 3.19 8.74
CA PHE A 410 -4.53 2.01 9.00
C PHE A 410 -4.05 1.29 10.26
N ILE A 411 -4.99 0.94 11.13
CA ILE A 411 -4.78 0.15 12.35
C ILE A 411 -5.62 -1.10 12.20
N CYS A 412 -4.97 -2.25 12.09
CA CYS A 412 -5.66 -3.53 12.08
C CYS A 412 -5.90 -3.96 13.54
N PRO A 413 -7.15 -4.10 14.00
CA PRO A 413 -7.44 -4.56 15.36
C PRO A 413 -7.20 -6.07 15.52
N ASP A 414 -7.23 -6.83 14.43
CA ASP A 414 -7.12 -8.28 14.41
C ASP A 414 -5.73 -8.74 13.93
N LYS A 415 -5.24 -9.87 14.46
CA LYS A 415 -4.04 -10.54 13.93
C LYS A 415 -4.39 -11.36 12.69
N LEU A 416 -4.69 -10.68 11.57
CA LEU A 416 -5.15 -11.33 10.32
C LEU A 416 -4.17 -12.37 9.79
N CYS A 417 -2.87 -12.21 10.04
CA CYS A 417 -1.83 -13.16 9.66
C CYS A 417 -2.02 -14.58 10.20
N ASN A 418 -2.81 -14.74 11.27
CA ASN A 418 -3.06 -16.03 11.92
C ASN A 418 -4.46 -16.61 11.60
N MET A 419 -5.27 -15.91 10.80
CA MET A 419 -6.63 -16.33 10.47
C MET A 419 -6.66 -16.97 9.08
N THR A 420 -7.59 -17.89 8.86
CA THR A 420 -7.96 -18.42 7.54
C THR A 420 -8.90 -17.46 6.81
N LEU A 421 -9.08 -17.65 5.50
CA LEU A 421 -10.01 -16.83 4.71
C LEU A 421 -11.46 -16.97 5.20
N ASP A 422 -11.86 -18.17 5.66
CA ASP A 422 -13.20 -18.42 6.20
C ASP A 422 -13.43 -17.69 7.53
N GLU A 423 -12.43 -17.64 8.41
CA GLU A 423 -12.51 -16.88 9.67
C GLU A 423 -12.62 -15.37 9.43
N ILE A 424 -11.90 -14.84 8.44
CA ILE A 424 -11.98 -13.45 8.00
C ILE A 424 -13.40 -13.13 7.51
N ASN A 425 -13.95 -13.99 6.66
CA ASN A 425 -15.31 -13.86 6.12
C ASN A 425 -16.38 -13.92 7.23
N ASN A 426 -16.24 -14.86 8.18
CA ASN A 426 -17.17 -15.02 9.31
C ASN A 426 -17.15 -13.83 10.28
N LYS A 427 -16.01 -13.12 10.38
CA LYS A 427 -15.89 -11.87 11.15
C LYS A 427 -16.33 -10.63 10.38
N HIS A 428 -16.79 -10.79 9.14
CA HIS A 428 -17.17 -9.68 8.24
C HIS A 428 -16.04 -8.66 8.01
N ILE A 429 -14.79 -9.12 8.01
CA ILE A 429 -13.62 -8.27 7.73
C ILE A 429 -13.50 -8.10 6.22
N SER A 430 -13.39 -6.85 5.76
CA SER A 430 -13.30 -6.57 4.32
C SER A 430 -11.94 -6.97 3.77
N LEU A 431 -11.91 -7.53 2.55
CA LEU A 431 -10.66 -7.73 1.80
C LEU A 431 -9.87 -6.43 1.57
N LYS A 432 -10.53 -5.27 1.62
CA LYS A 432 -9.87 -3.96 1.64
C LYS A 432 -8.96 -3.80 2.85
N ASP A 433 -9.44 -4.19 4.02
CA ASP A 433 -8.70 -4.10 5.28
C ASP A 433 -7.58 -5.14 5.31
N VAL A 434 -7.83 -6.35 4.80
CA VAL A 434 -6.81 -7.40 4.62
C VAL A 434 -5.67 -6.92 3.71
N TYR A 435 -5.99 -6.24 2.60
CA TYR A 435 -4.99 -5.65 1.71
C TYR A 435 -4.19 -4.52 2.35
N LYS A 436 -4.85 -3.61 3.09
CA LYS A 436 -4.16 -2.55 3.85
C LYS A 436 -3.25 -3.13 4.93
N ASP A 437 -3.68 -4.19 5.62
CA ASP A 437 -2.88 -4.87 6.63
C ASP A 437 -1.62 -5.52 6.03
N ALA A 438 -1.75 -6.15 4.85
CA ALA A 438 -0.60 -6.74 4.14
C ALA A 438 0.50 -5.71 3.84
N ILE A 439 0.11 -4.49 3.42
CA ILE A 439 1.05 -3.36 3.23
C ILE A 439 1.55 -2.83 4.57
N LYS A 440 0.69 -2.79 5.60
CA LYS A 440 1.07 -2.32 6.93
C LYS A 440 2.15 -3.18 7.57
N GLU A 441 2.07 -4.50 7.43
CA GLU A 441 3.13 -5.42 7.83
C GLU A 441 4.46 -5.06 7.16
N ARG A 442 4.44 -4.70 5.86
CA ARG A 442 5.65 -4.26 5.15
C ARG A 442 6.21 -2.96 5.72
N ILE A 443 5.35 -2.00 6.03
CA ILE A 443 5.73 -0.74 6.69
C ILE A 443 6.36 -0.99 8.07
N LEU A 444 5.87 -1.97 8.83
CA LEU A 444 6.43 -2.33 10.14
C LEU A 444 7.82 -2.96 10.00
N SER A 445 8.03 -3.81 8.99
CA SER A 445 9.35 -4.37 8.69
C SER A 445 10.31 -3.34 8.08
N TYR A 446 9.80 -2.43 7.25
CA TYR A 446 10.58 -1.46 6.48
C TYR A 446 9.90 -0.07 6.52
N PRO A 447 10.20 0.77 7.52
CA PRO A 447 9.52 2.06 7.71
C PRO A 447 9.59 3.02 6.52
N ASN A 448 10.66 2.93 5.70
CA ASN A 448 10.82 3.71 4.48
C ASN A 448 9.75 3.42 3.42
N THR A 449 9.05 2.27 3.49
CA THR A 449 7.90 1.96 2.63
C THR A 449 6.82 3.04 2.67
N LYS A 450 6.68 3.78 3.78
CA LYS A 450 5.73 4.91 3.87
C LYS A 450 5.96 6.00 2.83
N LEU A 451 7.18 6.17 2.34
CA LEU A 451 7.53 7.16 1.32
C LEU A 451 7.21 6.69 -0.10
N ASN A 452 7.01 5.38 -0.28
CA ASN A 452 6.98 4.70 -1.57
C ASN A 452 5.64 3.99 -1.83
N LEU A 453 4.58 4.37 -1.12
CA LEU A 453 3.26 3.70 -1.17
C LEU A 453 2.61 3.74 -2.57
N SER A 454 3.06 4.64 -3.44
CA SER A 454 2.61 4.76 -4.82
C SER A 454 3.43 3.93 -5.83
N ASP A 455 4.45 3.21 -5.37
CA ASP A 455 5.30 2.40 -6.24
C ASP A 455 4.64 1.06 -6.56
N GLU A 456 4.82 0.58 -7.79
CA GLU A 456 4.19 -0.67 -8.27
C GLU A 456 4.54 -1.88 -7.38
N TYR A 457 5.76 -1.94 -6.86
CA TYR A 457 6.19 -3.09 -6.07
C TYR A 457 5.40 -3.26 -4.77
N ILE A 458 4.78 -2.21 -4.24
CA ILE A 458 3.95 -2.28 -3.02
C ILE A 458 2.72 -3.15 -3.26
N ASP A 459 2.03 -2.91 -4.38
CA ASP A 459 0.86 -3.69 -4.76
C ASP A 459 1.23 -5.14 -5.07
N ILE A 460 2.39 -5.34 -5.72
CA ILE A 460 2.91 -6.69 -6.03
C ILE A 460 3.27 -7.45 -4.75
N ASP A 461 4.02 -6.85 -3.82
CA ASP A 461 4.44 -7.48 -2.57
C ASP A 461 3.24 -7.85 -1.68
N ALA A 462 2.28 -6.93 -1.57
CA ALA A 462 1.01 -7.20 -0.89
C ALA A 462 0.25 -8.35 -1.56
N SER A 463 0.16 -8.37 -2.89
CA SER A 463 -0.53 -9.43 -3.63
C SER A 463 0.16 -10.79 -3.49
N ILE A 464 1.50 -10.85 -3.53
CA ILE A 464 2.26 -12.08 -3.28
C ILE A 464 1.93 -12.63 -1.90
N LYS A 465 1.97 -11.77 -0.88
CA LYS A 465 1.66 -12.14 0.50
C LYS A 465 0.24 -12.69 0.63
N LEU A 466 -0.74 -12.03 0.03
CA LEU A 466 -2.14 -12.45 0.10
C LEU A 466 -2.41 -13.75 -0.67
N LEU A 467 -1.85 -13.91 -1.87
CA LEU A 467 -2.00 -15.13 -2.66
C LEU A 467 -1.35 -16.34 -1.98
N ASN A 468 -0.21 -16.13 -1.31
CA ASN A 468 0.46 -17.18 -0.55
C ASN A 468 -0.31 -17.54 0.74
N ARG A 469 -0.75 -16.54 1.50
CA ARG A 469 -1.44 -16.73 2.79
C ARG A 469 -2.87 -17.26 2.61
N TYR A 470 -3.54 -16.87 1.54
CA TYR A 470 -4.93 -17.22 1.24
C TYR A 470 -5.06 -17.79 -0.19
N PRO A 471 -4.70 -19.06 -0.43
CA PRO A 471 -4.72 -19.66 -1.77
C PRO A 471 -6.10 -19.61 -2.47
N GLY A 472 -7.19 -19.58 -1.70
CA GLY A 472 -8.56 -19.47 -2.20
C GLY A 472 -9.06 -18.04 -2.46
N ILE A 473 -8.22 -17.01 -2.29
CA ILE A 473 -8.63 -15.61 -2.48
C ILE A 473 -9.08 -15.36 -3.93
N ASN A 474 -10.24 -14.71 -4.08
CA ASN A 474 -10.77 -14.39 -5.39
C ASN A 474 -9.90 -13.30 -6.07
N LYS A 475 -9.17 -13.69 -7.11
CA LYS A 475 -8.28 -12.79 -7.86
C LYS A 475 -9.00 -11.60 -8.49
N ASN A 476 -10.25 -11.76 -8.93
CA ASN A 476 -11.02 -10.66 -9.50
C ASN A 476 -11.44 -9.66 -8.41
N GLU A 477 -11.78 -10.16 -7.23
CA GLU A 477 -12.11 -9.32 -6.08
C GLU A 477 -10.87 -8.58 -5.58
N LEU A 478 -9.72 -9.26 -5.47
CA LEU A 478 -8.45 -8.60 -5.15
C LEU A 478 -8.09 -7.51 -6.16
N ALA A 479 -8.31 -7.75 -7.46
CA ALA A 479 -8.09 -6.73 -8.50
C ALA A 479 -9.01 -5.52 -8.31
N HIS A 480 -10.26 -5.74 -7.88
CA HIS A 480 -11.19 -4.68 -7.55
C HIS A 480 -10.74 -3.88 -6.33
N ILE A 481 -10.25 -4.55 -5.27
CA ILE A 481 -9.72 -3.89 -4.07
C ILE A 481 -8.49 -3.04 -4.40
N ILE A 482 -7.55 -3.55 -5.20
CA ILE A 482 -6.38 -2.79 -5.65
C ILE A 482 -6.83 -1.55 -6.43
N ARG A 483 -7.82 -1.68 -7.32
CA ARG A 483 -8.37 -0.54 -8.07
C ARG A 483 -8.88 0.57 -7.16
N GLU A 484 -9.57 0.21 -6.08
CA GLU A 484 -10.18 1.17 -5.17
C GLU A 484 -9.21 1.74 -4.11
N THR A 485 -8.20 0.97 -3.73
CA THR A 485 -7.42 1.23 -2.51
C THR A 485 -5.96 1.56 -2.79
N SER A 486 -5.39 1.10 -3.91
CA SER A 486 -3.99 1.39 -4.26
C SER A 486 -3.78 2.89 -4.41
N ALA A 487 -2.74 3.40 -3.75
CA ALA A 487 -2.30 4.77 -3.93
C ALA A 487 -1.84 5.01 -5.38
N ARG A 488 -1.15 4.04 -5.98
CA ARG A 488 -0.71 4.12 -7.38
C ARG A 488 -1.88 4.31 -8.32
N MET A 489 -2.97 3.56 -8.15
CA MET A 489 -4.17 3.67 -8.99
C MET A 489 -4.83 5.06 -8.98
N GLN A 490 -4.51 5.91 -8.00
CA GLN A 490 -5.02 7.29 -7.94
C GLN A 490 -4.21 8.26 -8.82
N LEU A 491 -3.02 7.87 -9.27
CA LEU A 491 -2.16 8.67 -10.14
C LEU A 491 -2.70 8.66 -11.58
N PRO A 492 -2.49 9.76 -12.33
CA PRO A 492 -2.87 9.80 -13.74
C PRO A 492 -2.00 8.84 -14.55
N GLU A 493 -2.49 8.48 -15.75
CA GLU A 493 -1.77 7.65 -16.73
C GLU A 493 -1.51 6.20 -16.28
N ILE A 494 -2.05 5.77 -15.13
CA ILE A 494 -2.07 4.37 -14.74
C ILE A 494 -3.14 3.61 -15.53
N PRO A 495 -2.79 2.51 -16.23
CA PRO A 495 -3.73 1.73 -17.02
C PRO A 495 -4.87 1.11 -16.18
N GLN A 496 -6.06 0.96 -16.77
CA GLN A 496 -7.23 0.37 -16.09
C GLN A 496 -7.06 -1.12 -15.76
N ASP A 497 -6.21 -1.82 -16.51
CA ASP A 497 -5.83 -3.22 -16.35
C ASP A 497 -4.66 -3.42 -15.36
N TYR A 498 -4.06 -2.34 -14.84
CA TYR A 498 -2.99 -2.40 -13.84
C TYR A 498 -3.24 -3.41 -12.70
N PRO A 499 -4.43 -3.47 -12.06
CA PRO A 499 -4.66 -4.44 -10.98
C PRO A 499 -4.54 -5.90 -11.42
N LYS A 500 -4.92 -6.22 -12.66
CA LYS A 500 -4.77 -7.58 -13.21
C LYS A 500 -3.30 -7.89 -13.44
N LEU A 501 -2.55 -6.95 -14.02
CA LEU A 501 -1.11 -7.08 -14.25
C LEU A 501 -0.35 -7.28 -12.93
N VAL A 502 -0.73 -6.59 -11.86
CA VAL A 502 -0.15 -6.79 -10.52
C VAL A 502 -0.35 -8.22 -10.05
N ILE A 503 -1.57 -8.75 -10.15
CA ILE A 503 -1.90 -10.11 -9.69
C ILE A 503 -1.19 -11.17 -10.54
N GLU A 504 -1.09 -10.96 -11.85
CA GLU A 504 -0.33 -11.84 -12.76
C GLU A 504 1.17 -11.86 -12.40
N LYS A 505 1.78 -10.68 -12.21
CA LYS A 505 3.17 -10.55 -11.76
C LYS A 505 3.38 -11.22 -10.40
N ALA A 506 2.45 -11.04 -9.46
CA ALA A 506 2.51 -11.64 -8.13
C ALA A 506 2.41 -13.17 -8.19
N ALA A 507 1.44 -13.71 -8.94
CA ALA A 507 1.27 -15.15 -9.11
C ALA A 507 2.48 -15.80 -9.79
N LYS A 508 3.06 -15.14 -10.80
CA LYS A 508 4.28 -15.61 -11.46
C LYS A 508 5.46 -15.68 -10.50
N LYS A 509 5.73 -14.60 -9.75
CA LYS A 509 6.80 -14.58 -8.74
C LYS A 509 6.61 -15.63 -7.66
N LEU A 510 5.38 -15.83 -7.20
CA LEU A 510 5.08 -16.86 -6.20
C LEU A 510 5.33 -18.28 -6.75
N ALA A 511 4.97 -18.54 -8.01
CA ALA A 511 5.28 -19.81 -8.67
C ALA A 511 6.79 -20.04 -8.85
N GLU A 512 7.57 -18.98 -9.14
CA GLU A 512 9.03 -19.04 -9.20
C GLU A 512 9.63 -19.42 -7.83
N VAL A 513 9.12 -18.86 -6.73
CA VAL A 513 9.54 -19.23 -5.36
C VAL A 513 9.21 -20.69 -5.06
N PHE A 514 7.99 -21.15 -5.32
CA PHE A 514 7.62 -22.56 -5.08
C PHE A 514 8.44 -23.54 -5.93
N HIS A 515 8.76 -23.18 -7.18
CA HIS A 515 9.66 -23.99 -7.99
C HIS A 515 11.07 -24.03 -7.40
N TYR A 516 11.59 -22.88 -6.97
CA TYR A 516 12.91 -22.81 -6.33
C TYR A 516 12.97 -23.68 -5.08
N ASP A 517 12.00 -23.54 -4.18
CA ASP A 517 11.91 -24.32 -2.93
C ASP A 517 11.85 -25.82 -3.23
N LYS A 518 11.03 -26.24 -4.21
CA LYS A 518 10.94 -27.64 -4.64
C LYS A 518 12.27 -28.15 -5.20
N THR A 519 12.95 -27.37 -6.03
CA THR A 519 14.27 -27.75 -6.56
C THR A 519 15.31 -27.86 -5.45
N GLN A 520 15.30 -26.97 -4.45
CA GLN A 520 16.19 -27.07 -3.30
C GLN A 520 15.90 -28.31 -2.44
N GLU A 521 14.62 -28.65 -2.22
CA GLU A 521 14.23 -29.88 -1.52
C GLU A 521 14.67 -31.14 -2.28
N GLU A 522 14.49 -31.17 -3.62
CA GLU A 522 14.92 -32.27 -4.48
C GLU A 522 16.45 -32.44 -4.45
N GLN A 523 17.21 -31.35 -4.56
CA GLN A 523 18.67 -31.36 -4.46
C GLN A 523 19.14 -31.86 -3.08
N LYS A 524 18.51 -31.40 -2.00
CA LYS A 524 18.82 -31.85 -0.65
C LYS A 524 18.54 -33.35 -0.48
N LYS A 525 17.46 -33.85 -1.09
CA LYS A 525 17.10 -35.28 -1.06
C LYS A 525 18.11 -36.13 -1.84
N GLU A 526 18.50 -35.70 -3.04
CA GLU A 526 19.49 -36.39 -3.87
C GLU A 526 20.86 -36.47 -3.15
N LEU A 527 21.32 -35.36 -2.57
CA LEU A 527 22.54 -35.33 -1.76
C LEU A 527 22.49 -36.27 -0.55
N LYS A 528 21.33 -36.41 0.09
CA LYS A 528 21.13 -37.34 1.21
C LYS A 528 21.17 -38.79 0.75
N GLU A 529 20.52 -39.12 -0.37
CA GLU A 529 20.55 -40.46 -0.98
C GLU A 529 21.98 -40.85 -1.41
N ASP A 530 22.72 -39.93 -2.01
CA ASP A 530 24.13 -40.11 -2.35
C ASP A 530 25.01 -40.36 -1.13
N TYR A 531 24.76 -39.63 -0.02
CA TYR A 531 25.51 -39.82 1.22
C TYR A 531 25.26 -41.20 1.81
N GLN A 532 23.99 -41.62 1.87
CA GLN A 532 23.60 -42.95 2.34
C GLN A 532 24.23 -44.06 1.49
N LEU A 533 24.28 -43.88 0.17
CA LEU A 533 24.94 -44.81 -0.74
C LEU A 533 26.44 -44.92 -0.45
N GLU A 534 27.14 -43.79 -0.28
CA GLU A 534 28.57 -43.79 0.08
C GLU A 534 28.81 -44.47 1.43
N VAL A 535 27.95 -44.22 2.44
CA VAL A 535 28.03 -44.91 3.74
C VAL A 535 27.85 -46.42 3.56
N ALA A 536 26.85 -46.86 2.81
CA ALA A 536 26.56 -48.28 2.57
C ALA A 536 27.69 -48.99 1.80
N ILE A 537 28.29 -48.32 0.81
CA ILE A 537 29.48 -48.83 0.09
C ILE A 537 30.64 -49.01 1.06
N ASN A 538 30.88 -48.04 1.93
CA ASN A 538 31.95 -48.12 2.92
C ASN A 538 31.70 -49.25 3.92
N ASP A 539 30.46 -49.42 4.38
CA ASP A 539 30.05 -50.46 5.32
C ASP A 539 30.28 -51.87 4.74
N ALA A 540 29.84 -52.10 3.51
CA ALA A 540 30.03 -53.38 2.80
C ALA A 540 31.52 -53.78 2.59
N THR A 541 32.44 -52.83 2.71
CA THR A 541 33.90 -53.07 2.57
C THR A 541 34.64 -53.28 3.90
N ILE A 542 33.95 -53.12 5.03
CA ILE A 542 34.51 -53.30 6.37
C ILE A 542 34.04 -54.68 6.89
N ASN A 543 34.92 -55.41 7.58
CA ASN A 543 34.57 -56.72 8.14
C ASN A 543 33.60 -56.53 9.32
N ASN A 544 32.29 -56.64 9.06
CA ASN A 544 31.18 -56.47 10.00
C ASN A 544 31.47 -56.99 11.42
N THR A 545 31.79 -56.06 12.32
CA THR A 545 31.67 -56.26 13.77
C THR A 545 30.94 -55.06 14.34
N ASP A 546 29.62 -55.17 14.55
CA ASP A 546 28.71 -54.12 15.05
C ASP A 546 29.31 -53.30 16.22
N ASN A 547 30.04 -52.24 15.91
CA ASN A 547 30.73 -51.41 16.89
C ASN A 547 30.65 -49.94 16.45
N ASP A 548 30.42 -49.01 17.39
CA ASP A 548 30.25 -47.56 17.12
C ASP A 548 31.40 -46.94 16.31
N GLU A 549 32.57 -47.58 16.35
CA GLU A 549 33.78 -47.16 15.63
C GLU A 549 33.69 -47.40 14.10
N GLU A 550 32.94 -48.41 13.65
CA GLU A 550 32.75 -48.69 12.22
C GLU A 550 31.83 -47.65 11.56
N TYR A 551 30.81 -47.17 12.29
CA TYR A 551 29.92 -46.11 11.82
C TYR A 551 30.66 -44.78 11.58
N ILE A 552 31.51 -44.38 12.53
CA ILE A 552 32.37 -43.18 12.38
C ILE A 552 33.24 -43.30 11.13
N LYS A 553 33.73 -44.51 10.85
CA LYS A 553 34.58 -44.79 9.70
C LYS A 553 33.86 -44.67 8.36
N CYS A 554 32.64 -45.20 8.28
CA CYS A 554 31.80 -45.04 7.10
C CYS A 554 31.44 -43.57 6.87
N ASP A 555 31.08 -42.84 7.93
CA ASP A 555 30.65 -41.44 7.84
C ASP A 555 31.81 -40.51 7.39
N TYR A 556 33.02 -40.64 7.94
CA TYR A 556 34.13 -39.77 7.50
C TYR A 556 34.63 -40.10 6.08
N ARG A 557 34.52 -41.36 5.64
CA ARG A 557 34.86 -41.76 4.26
C ARG A 557 33.85 -41.23 3.26
N ALA A 558 32.55 -41.30 3.57
CA ALA A 558 31.51 -40.66 2.77
C ALA A 558 31.72 -39.14 2.70
N ALA A 559 31.99 -38.49 3.84
CA ALA A 559 32.32 -37.06 3.88
C ALA A 559 33.56 -36.71 3.04
N LEU A 560 34.60 -37.55 3.04
CA LEU A 560 35.79 -37.36 2.20
C LEU A 560 35.46 -37.47 0.70
N SER A 561 34.60 -38.41 0.30
CA SER A 561 34.10 -38.52 -1.08
C SER A 561 33.38 -37.23 -1.50
N PHE A 562 32.50 -36.72 -0.64
CA PHE A 562 31.75 -35.48 -0.89
C PHE A 562 32.67 -34.25 -1.00
N ILE A 563 33.68 -34.13 -0.14
CA ILE A 563 34.69 -33.07 -0.24
C ILE A 563 35.44 -33.14 -1.58
N LYS A 564 35.80 -34.34 -2.04
CA LYS A 564 36.48 -34.54 -3.32
C LYS A 564 35.59 -34.23 -4.53
N LYS A 565 34.28 -34.46 -4.41
CA LYS A 565 33.26 -34.07 -5.39
C LYS A 565 32.97 -32.56 -5.40
N GLY A 566 33.50 -31.80 -4.44
CA GLY A 566 33.34 -30.34 -4.36
C GLY A 566 32.06 -29.87 -3.68
N ILE A 567 31.41 -30.72 -2.87
CA ILE A 567 30.20 -30.36 -2.12
C ILE A 567 30.57 -29.41 -0.96
N GLU A 568 29.69 -28.43 -0.69
CA GLU A 568 29.89 -27.41 0.35
C GLU A 568 29.90 -28.04 1.75
N GLU A 569 30.69 -27.45 2.66
CA GLU A 569 30.91 -28.03 3.98
C GLU A 569 29.65 -28.07 4.85
N ASN A 570 28.82 -27.02 4.85
CA ASN A 570 27.60 -27.00 5.65
C ASN A 570 26.58 -27.99 5.12
N ASP A 571 26.50 -28.21 3.81
CA ASP A 571 25.64 -29.25 3.24
C ASP A 571 26.06 -30.64 3.75
N ILE A 572 27.36 -30.94 3.73
CA ILE A 572 27.90 -32.18 4.29
C ILE A 572 27.54 -32.30 5.79
N LYS A 573 27.76 -31.24 6.58
CA LYS A 573 27.46 -31.24 8.01
C LYS A 573 25.97 -31.45 8.29
N ASN A 574 25.10 -30.76 7.56
CA ASN A 574 23.66 -30.85 7.72
C ASN A 574 23.16 -32.26 7.40
N ILE A 575 23.66 -32.90 6.33
CA ILE A 575 23.29 -34.27 5.96
C ILE A 575 23.76 -35.26 7.03
N ILE A 576 25.01 -35.17 7.49
CA ILE A 576 25.52 -36.05 8.55
C ILE A 576 24.70 -35.87 9.84
N ALA A 577 24.38 -34.63 10.23
CA ALA A 577 23.60 -34.36 11.43
C ALA A 577 22.17 -34.91 11.32
N GLU A 578 21.53 -34.75 10.15
CA GLU A 578 20.20 -35.29 9.88
C GLU A 578 20.20 -36.82 9.90
N GLU A 579 21.17 -37.47 9.24
CA GLU A 579 21.32 -38.93 9.27
C GLU A 579 21.59 -39.45 10.67
N GLN A 580 22.47 -38.80 11.42
CA GLN A 580 22.80 -39.18 12.78
C GLN A 580 21.59 -39.06 13.72
N SER A 581 20.68 -38.11 13.47
CA SER A 581 19.42 -37.98 14.22
C SER A 581 18.45 -39.14 13.98
N THR A 582 18.60 -39.90 12.90
CA THR A 582 17.81 -41.14 12.68
C THR A 582 18.39 -42.35 13.40
N ARG A 583 19.67 -42.29 13.78
CA ARG A 583 20.43 -43.38 14.43
C ARG A 583 20.44 -43.26 15.95
N ASN A 584 20.10 -42.11 16.52
CA ASN A 584 20.13 -41.86 17.96
C ASN A 584 18.98 -40.94 18.43
N ASN A 585 18.80 -40.80 19.74
CA ASN A 585 17.80 -39.90 20.35
C ASN A 585 18.42 -38.61 20.93
N LYS A 586 19.58 -38.17 20.41
CA LYS A 586 20.27 -36.97 20.88
C LYS A 586 19.68 -35.71 20.25
N ASP A 587 19.93 -34.55 20.87
CA ASP A 587 19.43 -33.28 20.36
C ASP A 587 20.15 -32.83 19.07
N ALA A 588 19.56 -31.84 18.39
CA ALA A 588 20.09 -31.33 17.12
C ALA A 588 21.50 -30.74 17.24
N LEU A 589 21.87 -30.19 18.40
CA LEU A 589 23.17 -29.58 18.62
C LEU A 589 24.26 -30.64 18.76
N GLU A 590 23.98 -31.74 19.48
CA GLU A 590 24.90 -32.88 19.59
C GLU A 590 25.11 -33.57 18.23
N ASN A 591 24.05 -33.75 17.44
CA ASN A 591 24.15 -34.31 16.10
C ASN A 591 24.97 -33.41 15.16
N PHE A 592 24.86 -32.08 15.29
CA PHE A 592 25.70 -31.16 14.54
C PHE A 592 27.18 -31.20 14.98
N LYS A 593 27.46 -31.31 16.28
CA LYS A 593 28.85 -31.49 16.78
C LYS A 593 29.49 -32.78 16.26
N TYR A 594 28.71 -33.86 16.18
CA TYR A 594 29.15 -35.10 15.54
C TYR A 594 29.52 -34.86 14.07
N ALA A 595 28.64 -34.19 13.32
CA ALA A 595 28.91 -33.83 11.93
C ALA A 595 30.17 -32.97 11.77
N GLU A 596 30.38 -31.95 12.62
CA GLU A 596 31.61 -31.15 12.62
C GLU A 596 32.87 -31.99 12.85
N TYR A 597 32.80 -32.95 13.78
CA TYR A 597 33.90 -33.87 14.06
C TYR A 597 34.24 -34.74 12.84
N ILE A 598 33.23 -35.37 12.23
CA ILE A 598 33.38 -36.22 11.04
C ILE A 598 33.96 -35.40 9.86
N THR A 599 33.39 -34.23 9.57
CA THR A 599 33.87 -33.38 8.48
C THR A 599 35.29 -32.87 8.74
N SER A 600 35.66 -32.59 10.00
CA SER A 600 37.03 -32.19 10.38
C SER A 600 38.06 -33.29 10.09
N ILE A 601 37.73 -34.55 10.38
CA ILE A 601 38.57 -35.71 10.02
C ILE A 601 38.76 -35.77 8.50
N ALA A 602 37.66 -35.78 7.75
CA ALA A 602 37.68 -35.87 6.29
C ALA A 602 38.50 -34.74 5.63
N LYS A 603 38.35 -33.50 6.11
CA LYS A 603 39.14 -32.35 5.65
C LYS A 603 40.62 -32.50 5.91
N LYS A 604 41.01 -32.93 7.11
CA LYS A 604 42.43 -33.15 7.46
C LYS A 604 43.05 -34.23 6.58
N ILE A 605 42.32 -35.33 6.32
CA ILE A 605 42.74 -36.38 5.40
C ILE A 605 42.93 -35.80 4.00
N ASN A 606 41.92 -35.10 3.46
CA ASN A 606 42.00 -34.51 2.11
C ASN A 606 43.17 -33.52 1.98
N THR A 607 43.39 -32.69 2.99
CA THR A 607 44.51 -31.73 3.03
C THR A 607 45.87 -32.46 2.98
N ARG A 608 46.03 -33.54 3.75
CA ARG A 608 47.27 -34.35 3.71
C ARG A 608 47.45 -35.03 2.36
N GLN A 609 46.38 -35.57 1.75
CA GLN A 609 46.41 -36.16 0.40
C GLN A 609 46.83 -35.13 -0.66
N LEU A 610 46.23 -33.94 -0.67
CA LEU A 610 46.58 -32.87 -1.60
C LEU A 610 48.02 -32.37 -1.39
N ASN A 611 48.48 -32.27 -0.13
CA ASN A 611 49.86 -31.91 0.18
C ASN A 611 50.88 -32.93 -0.34
N ILE A 612 50.50 -34.19 -0.49
CA ILE A 612 51.35 -35.24 -1.10
C ILE A 612 51.30 -35.10 -2.63
N ILE A 613 50.11 -35.02 -3.21
CA ILE A 613 49.92 -34.95 -4.67
C ILE A 613 50.61 -33.72 -5.27
N ASN A 614 50.54 -32.58 -4.58
CA ASN A 614 51.05 -31.29 -5.05
C ASN A 614 52.53 -31.03 -4.73
N VAL A 615 53.29 -32.03 -4.26
CA VAL A 615 54.74 -31.86 -4.08
C VAL A 615 55.40 -31.56 -5.42
N LEU A 616 56.20 -30.50 -5.46
CA LEU A 616 57.00 -30.09 -6.61
C LEU A 616 58.29 -30.93 -6.69
N ASP A 617 58.66 -31.33 -7.90
CA ASP A 617 59.90 -32.08 -8.15
C ASP A 617 61.11 -31.16 -7.98
N THR A 618 61.63 -31.04 -6.76
CA THR A 618 62.76 -30.17 -6.45
C THR A 618 64.08 -30.91 -6.64
N LYS A 619 64.57 -30.95 -7.89
CA LYS A 619 65.85 -31.61 -8.25
C LYS A 619 67.11 -31.01 -7.58
N ASN A 620 67.02 -29.86 -6.89
CA ASN A 620 68.19 -29.06 -6.49
C ASN A 620 68.37 -28.82 -4.98
N ASN A 621 67.59 -29.43 -4.08
CA ASN A 621 67.76 -29.26 -2.62
C ASN A 621 68.02 -30.59 -1.91
N ARG A 622 68.82 -30.55 -0.83
CA ARG A 622 69.00 -31.68 0.09
C ARG A 622 67.62 -32.18 0.55
N PRO A 623 67.23 -33.43 0.26
CA PRO A 623 65.89 -33.91 0.59
C PRO A 623 65.70 -33.99 2.10
N THR A 624 64.69 -33.30 2.62
CA THR A 624 64.23 -33.47 4.01
C THR A 624 63.46 -34.79 4.15
N VAL A 625 63.37 -35.35 5.36
CA VAL A 625 62.59 -36.57 5.63
C VAL A 625 61.13 -36.43 5.18
N GLU A 626 60.56 -35.23 5.36
CA GLU A 626 59.23 -34.87 4.85
C GLU A 626 59.13 -34.98 3.32
N ASN A 627 60.07 -34.39 2.60
CA ASN A 627 60.05 -34.42 1.13
C ASN A 627 60.26 -35.84 0.60
N MET A 628 61.10 -36.65 1.26
CA MET A 628 61.27 -38.06 0.93
C MET A 628 59.94 -38.82 1.06
N TYR A 629 59.25 -38.69 2.20
CA TYR A 629 57.96 -39.32 2.42
C TYR A 629 56.93 -38.91 1.36
N LYS A 630 56.72 -37.59 1.18
CA LYS A 630 55.68 -37.09 0.27
C LYS A 630 55.97 -37.44 -1.20
N THR A 631 57.23 -37.34 -1.64
CA THR A 631 57.60 -37.68 -3.02
C THR A 631 57.35 -39.16 -3.30
N HIS A 632 57.78 -40.04 -2.40
CA HIS A 632 57.58 -41.47 -2.60
C HIS A 632 56.11 -41.87 -2.51
N MET A 633 55.34 -41.27 -1.60
CA MET A 633 53.89 -41.47 -1.54
C MET A 633 53.19 -40.99 -2.83
N LYS A 634 53.65 -39.88 -3.43
CA LYS A 634 53.14 -39.38 -4.72
C LYS A 634 53.44 -40.37 -5.86
N GLU A 635 54.66 -40.90 -5.93
CA GLU A 635 55.04 -41.91 -6.93
C GLU A 635 54.19 -43.19 -6.81
N LEU A 636 53.98 -43.66 -5.58
CA LEU A 636 53.12 -44.81 -5.33
C LEU A 636 51.67 -44.49 -5.72
N TYR A 637 51.17 -43.31 -5.38
CA TYR A 637 49.82 -42.86 -5.73
C TYR A 637 49.63 -42.77 -7.24
N GLN A 638 50.63 -42.31 -8.00
CA GLN A 638 50.58 -42.28 -9.47
C GLN A 638 50.47 -43.68 -10.09
N LYS A 639 50.91 -44.74 -9.39
CA LYS A 639 50.80 -46.13 -9.85
C LYS A 639 49.45 -46.76 -9.52
N THR A 640 48.89 -46.46 -8.35
CA THR A 640 47.70 -47.15 -7.81
C THR A 640 46.43 -46.31 -7.85
N ASN A 641 46.55 -44.99 -8.01
CA ASN A 641 45.51 -43.98 -7.87
C ASN A 641 44.76 -44.02 -6.51
N LEU A 642 45.37 -44.60 -5.48
CA LEU A 642 44.76 -44.80 -4.16
C LEU A 642 45.79 -44.51 -3.08
N PHE A 643 45.34 -44.11 -1.89
CA PHE A 643 46.17 -44.09 -0.67
C PHE A 643 45.77 -45.28 0.18
N ASN A 644 46.70 -46.18 0.46
CA ASN A 644 46.47 -47.32 1.35
C ASN A 644 47.65 -47.50 2.33
N GLN A 645 47.44 -48.38 3.31
CA GLN A 645 48.42 -48.66 4.36
C GLN A 645 49.73 -49.25 3.82
N ASP A 646 49.66 -50.13 2.82
CA ASP A 646 50.86 -50.76 2.24
C ASP A 646 51.80 -49.74 1.60
N MET A 647 51.24 -48.67 1.04
CA MET A 647 52.05 -47.58 0.50
C MET A 647 52.81 -46.82 1.58
N GLU A 648 52.22 -46.66 2.77
CA GLU A 648 52.91 -46.04 3.90
C GLU A 648 54.02 -46.94 4.44
N ILE A 649 53.78 -48.26 4.47
CA ILE A 649 54.80 -49.26 4.79
C ILE A 649 55.95 -49.16 3.77
N ASN A 650 55.66 -49.05 2.48
CA ASN A 650 56.67 -48.90 1.43
C ASN A 650 57.44 -47.58 1.53
N ALA A 651 56.76 -46.47 1.81
CA ALA A 651 57.42 -45.19 2.04
C ALA A 651 58.29 -45.19 3.30
N ALA A 652 57.84 -45.81 4.38
CA ALA A 652 58.65 -46.01 5.58
C ALA A 652 59.85 -46.93 5.31
N MET A 653 59.67 -48.01 4.53
CA MET A 653 60.73 -48.92 4.12
C MET A 653 61.79 -48.18 3.30
N TYR A 654 61.38 -47.33 2.37
CA TYR A 654 62.29 -46.49 1.60
C TYR A 654 63.10 -45.53 2.48
N MET A 655 62.45 -44.88 3.46
CA MET A 655 63.16 -44.00 4.40
C MET A 655 64.14 -44.78 5.30
N LEU A 656 63.77 -45.97 5.77
CA LEU A 656 64.67 -46.87 6.51
C LEU A 656 65.85 -47.33 5.64
N TYR A 657 65.62 -47.60 4.36
CA TYR A 657 66.67 -47.94 3.39
C TYR A 657 67.68 -46.79 3.17
N LYS A 658 67.25 -45.54 3.37
CA LYS A 658 68.09 -44.34 3.30
C LYS A 658 68.71 -43.95 4.65
N ASP A 659 68.76 -44.88 5.60
CA ASP A 659 69.34 -44.71 6.95
C ASP A 659 68.68 -43.58 7.79
N ILE A 660 67.40 -43.25 7.51
CA ILE A 660 66.65 -42.31 8.35
C ILE A 660 66.26 -42.99 9.67
N LYS A 661 66.44 -42.28 10.79
CA LYS A 661 66.09 -42.78 12.13
C LYS A 661 64.59 -43.01 12.26
N LYS A 662 64.22 -44.06 13.00
CA LYS A 662 62.82 -44.45 13.22
C LYS A 662 62.00 -43.32 13.86
N GLU A 663 62.61 -42.58 14.76
CA GLU A 663 61.97 -41.45 15.46
C GLU A 663 61.59 -40.34 14.47
N ASP A 664 62.47 -40.02 13.53
CA ASP A 664 62.23 -39.00 12.50
C ASP A 664 61.16 -39.45 11.49
N ILE A 665 61.13 -40.75 11.16
CA ILE A 665 60.07 -41.36 10.33
C ILE A 665 58.73 -41.28 11.05
N ALA A 666 58.67 -41.64 12.33
CA ALA A 666 57.44 -41.64 13.12
C ALA A 666 56.86 -40.22 13.27
N LEU A 667 57.71 -39.23 13.51
CA LEU A 667 57.33 -37.81 13.54
C LEU A 667 56.78 -37.34 12.19
N THR A 668 57.43 -37.72 11.09
CA THR A 668 57.01 -37.38 9.73
C THR A 668 55.63 -37.98 9.41
N LEU A 669 55.43 -39.27 9.71
CA LEU A 669 54.16 -39.96 9.49
C LEU A 669 53.04 -39.34 10.34
N THR A 670 53.28 -39.04 11.62
CA THR A 670 52.25 -38.42 12.50
C THR A 670 51.72 -37.10 11.92
N LYS A 671 52.62 -36.32 11.31
CA LYS A 671 52.30 -34.99 10.77
C LYS A 671 51.67 -35.04 9.38
N TYR A 672 52.12 -35.96 8.51
CA TYR A 672 51.80 -35.92 7.08
C TYR A 672 51.03 -37.13 6.54
N SER A 673 50.95 -38.25 7.26
CA SER A 673 50.19 -39.43 6.83
C SER A 673 48.70 -39.14 6.78
N PRO A 674 48.00 -39.40 5.65
CA PRO A 674 46.55 -39.35 5.60
C PRO A 674 45.89 -40.32 6.59
N HIS A 675 46.44 -41.53 6.76
CA HIS A 675 45.88 -42.56 7.64
C HIS A 675 46.08 -42.25 9.12
N ALA A 676 47.14 -41.53 9.51
CA ALA A 676 47.37 -41.10 10.89
C ALA A 676 46.34 -40.07 11.41
N VAL A 677 45.43 -39.57 10.57
CA VAL A 677 44.28 -38.74 11.00
C VAL A 677 43.08 -39.61 11.37
N GLU A 678 43.00 -40.83 10.84
CA GLU A 678 41.86 -41.71 11.05
C GLU A 678 41.70 -42.02 12.55
N PRO A 679 40.45 -42.12 13.04
CA PRO A 679 40.16 -42.64 14.37
C PRO A 679 40.91 -43.98 14.59
N ASN A 680 41.51 -44.15 15.76
CA ASN A 680 42.36 -45.29 16.16
C ASN A 680 43.76 -45.39 15.51
N HIS A 681 44.01 -44.71 14.38
CA HIS A 681 45.33 -44.63 13.75
C HIS A 681 46.15 -43.40 14.20
N SER A 682 45.54 -42.51 14.98
CA SER A 682 46.13 -41.25 15.47
C SER A 682 47.22 -41.41 16.53
N SER A 683 47.48 -42.64 16.98
CA SER A 683 48.49 -42.92 17.99
C SER A 683 49.87 -43.20 17.39
N LEU A 684 50.91 -42.75 18.07
CA LEU A 684 52.30 -43.12 17.76
C LEU A 684 52.51 -44.66 17.83
N SER A 685 51.67 -45.36 18.61
CA SER A 685 51.68 -46.82 18.70
C SER A 685 51.30 -47.47 17.36
N TYR A 686 50.28 -46.96 16.66
CA TYR A 686 49.91 -47.46 15.34
C TYR A 686 51.08 -47.32 14.36
N ILE A 687 51.65 -46.12 14.26
CA ILE A 687 52.76 -45.83 13.35
C ILE A 687 53.95 -46.74 13.62
N ASN A 688 54.35 -46.90 14.89
CA ASN A 688 55.49 -47.73 15.24
C ASN A 688 55.22 -49.23 14.98
N LYS A 689 54.11 -49.77 15.50
CA LYS A 689 53.84 -51.21 15.46
C LYS A 689 53.35 -51.72 14.12
N ILE A 690 52.60 -50.90 13.39
CA ILE A 690 51.90 -51.32 12.17
C ILE A 690 52.62 -50.83 10.92
N ILE A 691 53.21 -49.63 10.93
CA ILE A 691 53.90 -49.10 9.75
C ILE A 691 55.40 -49.39 9.81
N ILE A 692 56.09 -48.92 10.85
CA ILE A 692 57.56 -48.99 10.94
C ILE A 692 58.06 -50.43 11.14
N ASP A 693 57.43 -51.21 12.02
CA ASP A 693 57.84 -52.60 12.26
C ASP A 693 57.64 -53.47 11.00
N ASN A 694 56.50 -53.33 10.32
CA ASN A 694 56.25 -54.03 9.05
C ASN A 694 57.20 -53.55 7.94
N ALA A 695 57.49 -52.25 7.88
CA ALA A 695 58.48 -51.70 6.93
C ALA A 695 59.88 -52.27 7.19
N GLN A 696 60.27 -52.46 8.45
CA GLN A 696 61.55 -53.06 8.81
C GLN A 696 61.61 -54.56 8.48
N GLN A 697 60.53 -55.30 8.74
CA GLN A 697 60.42 -56.71 8.35
C GLN A 697 60.52 -56.84 6.83
N LYS A 698 59.77 -56.02 6.09
CA LYS A 698 59.81 -55.99 4.62
C LYS A 698 61.19 -55.61 4.10
N LEU A 699 61.83 -54.57 4.65
CA LEU A 699 63.20 -54.19 4.30
C LEU A 699 64.18 -55.36 4.49
N THR A 700 64.06 -56.09 5.60
CA THR A 700 64.93 -57.24 5.90
C THR A 700 64.76 -58.35 4.86
N ILE A 701 63.52 -58.65 4.47
CA ILE A 701 63.21 -59.63 3.42
C ILE A 701 63.80 -59.19 2.08
N GLU A 702 63.59 -57.94 1.68
CA GLU A 702 64.08 -57.44 0.38
C GLU A 702 65.61 -57.34 0.32
N LEU A 703 66.28 -57.00 1.44
CA LEU A 703 67.73 -57.06 1.54
C LEU A 703 68.27 -58.49 1.42
N GLU A 704 67.58 -59.49 1.99
CA GLU A 704 67.97 -60.89 1.82
C GLU A 704 67.73 -61.39 0.39
N LYS A 705 66.62 -61.00 -0.27
CA LYS A 705 66.41 -61.27 -1.70
C LYS A 705 67.53 -60.68 -2.56
N ARG A 706 67.97 -59.45 -2.26
CA ARG A 706 69.10 -58.79 -2.93
C ARG A 706 70.41 -59.56 -2.71
N ARG A 707 70.63 -60.10 -1.52
CA ARG A 707 71.78 -60.93 -1.19
C ARG A 707 71.77 -62.26 -1.94
N GLU A 708 70.64 -62.93 -2.02
CA GLU A 708 70.47 -64.16 -2.80
C GLU A 708 70.64 -63.89 -4.31
N PHE A 709 70.15 -62.75 -4.80
CA PHE A 709 70.37 -62.31 -6.17
C PHE A 709 71.87 -62.14 -6.50
N ALA A 710 72.67 -61.66 -5.55
CA ALA A 710 74.14 -61.56 -5.71
C ALA A 710 74.86 -62.92 -5.79
N LYS A 711 74.16 -64.03 -5.54
CA LYS A 711 74.67 -65.40 -5.71
C LYS A 711 74.22 -66.02 -7.04
N LYS A 712 73.20 -65.46 -7.70
CA LYS A 712 72.65 -65.97 -8.96
C LYS A 712 73.63 -65.71 -10.11
N THR A 713 74.02 -66.77 -10.83
CA THR A 713 74.84 -66.66 -12.04
C THR A 713 74.08 -67.24 -13.23
N ILE A 714 73.78 -66.39 -14.21
CA ILE A 714 73.19 -66.73 -15.50
C ILE A 714 74.32 -66.87 -16.51
N VAL A 715 74.41 -68.01 -17.19
CA VAL A 715 75.38 -68.23 -18.26
C VAL A 715 74.78 -67.75 -19.58
N ASN A 716 75.31 -66.66 -20.15
CA ASN A 716 74.96 -66.12 -21.46
C ASN A 716 76.24 -65.73 -22.22
N LYS A 717 76.25 -65.87 -23.54
CA LYS A 717 77.40 -65.54 -24.40
C LYS A 717 77.47 -64.05 -24.78
N ASP A 718 76.39 -63.29 -24.63
CA ASP A 718 76.34 -61.86 -24.89
C ASP A 718 76.16 -61.04 -23.60
N ILE A 719 77.13 -60.16 -23.34
CA ILE A 719 77.20 -59.32 -22.14
C ILE A 719 76.09 -58.25 -22.11
N ASN A 720 75.67 -57.74 -23.28
CA ASN A 720 74.63 -56.71 -23.37
C ASN A 720 73.25 -57.28 -23.04
N SER A 721 72.90 -58.43 -23.63
CA SER A 721 71.70 -59.19 -23.26
C SER A 721 71.70 -59.60 -21.78
N LEU A 722 72.88 -59.91 -21.22
CA LEU A 722 73.02 -60.34 -19.83
C LEU A 722 72.76 -59.22 -18.82
N TYR A 723 73.28 -58.01 -19.03
CA TYR A 723 72.98 -56.87 -18.16
C TYR A 723 71.49 -56.54 -18.16
N SER A 724 70.88 -56.42 -19.35
CA SER A 724 69.44 -56.16 -19.49
C SER A 724 68.59 -57.23 -18.79
N LYS A 725 68.97 -58.51 -18.86
CA LYS A 725 68.26 -59.60 -18.19
C LYS A 725 68.37 -59.51 -16.66
N TYR A 726 69.57 -59.26 -16.13
CA TYR A 726 69.73 -59.06 -14.69
C TYR A 726 69.01 -57.79 -14.20
N TYR A 727 69.00 -56.73 -14.99
CA TYR A 727 68.26 -55.50 -14.68
C TYR A 727 66.76 -55.76 -14.55
N SER A 728 66.16 -56.43 -15.53
CA SER A 728 64.74 -56.81 -15.50
C SER A 728 64.45 -57.77 -14.35
N ASP A 729 65.25 -58.83 -14.18
CA ASP A 729 65.09 -59.79 -13.08
C ASP A 729 65.16 -59.08 -11.71
N TYR A 730 66.08 -58.12 -11.53
CA TYR A 730 66.20 -57.37 -10.28
C TYR A 730 64.94 -56.53 -10.04
N LYS A 731 64.50 -55.77 -11.04
CA LYS A 731 63.35 -54.86 -10.95
C LYS A 731 62.03 -55.58 -10.71
N GLU A 732 61.88 -56.80 -11.24
CA GLU A 732 60.66 -57.60 -11.06
C GLU A 732 60.59 -58.30 -9.70
N ASN A 733 61.73 -58.65 -9.10
CA ASN A 733 61.76 -59.54 -7.93
C ASN A 733 62.18 -58.85 -6.62
N ILE A 734 62.79 -57.67 -6.68
CA ILE A 734 63.31 -56.94 -5.51
C ILE A 734 62.67 -55.55 -5.45
N ASP A 735 61.94 -55.31 -4.36
CA ASP A 735 61.25 -54.04 -4.08
C ASP A 735 62.18 -53.06 -3.33
N LEU A 736 63.37 -52.83 -3.90
CA LEU A 736 64.34 -51.83 -3.42
C LEU A 736 64.70 -50.87 -4.55
N PRO A 737 65.13 -49.64 -4.22
CA PRO A 737 65.62 -48.70 -5.23
C PRO A 737 66.74 -49.33 -6.07
N PHE A 738 66.64 -49.16 -7.40
CA PHE A 738 67.71 -49.56 -8.30
C PHE A 738 68.82 -48.52 -8.24
N ASP A 739 69.80 -48.72 -7.36
CA ASP A 739 70.90 -47.80 -7.12
C ASP A 739 72.25 -48.42 -7.53
N MET A 740 73.35 -47.69 -7.26
CA MET A 740 74.70 -48.13 -7.61
C MET A 740 75.07 -49.49 -7.02
N ILE A 741 74.52 -49.86 -5.86
CA ILE A 741 74.76 -51.19 -5.28
C ILE A 741 74.10 -52.27 -6.15
N ALA A 742 72.97 -52.00 -6.79
CA ALA A 742 72.29 -52.95 -7.68
C ALA A 742 73.12 -53.14 -8.95
N ASP A 743 73.61 -52.04 -9.54
CA ASP A 743 74.57 -52.09 -10.65
C ASP A 743 75.83 -52.87 -10.30
N THR A 744 76.35 -52.65 -9.09
CA THR A 744 77.55 -53.35 -8.60
C THR A 744 77.31 -54.85 -8.45
N ILE A 745 76.14 -55.26 -7.94
CA ILE A 745 75.77 -56.68 -7.85
C ILE A 745 75.62 -57.32 -9.23
N ILE A 746 74.99 -56.61 -10.17
CA ILE A 746 74.85 -57.08 -11.56
C ILE A 746 76.24 -57.22 -12.20
N ALA A 747 77.11 -56.22 -12.04
CA ALA A 747 78.49 -56.27 -12.53
C ALA A 747 79.26 -57.45 -11.93
N ALA A 748 79.12 -57.71 -10.62
CA ALA A 748 79.73 -58.86 -9.97
C ALA A 748 79.25 -60.19 -10.56
N ASN A 749 77.95 -60.30 -10.84
CA ASN A 749 77.35 -61.50 -11.45
C ASN A 749 77.78 -61.71 -12.91
N ILE A 750 78.00 -60.63 -13.67
CA ILE A 750 78.54 -60.68 -15.05
C ILE A 750 80.01 -61.13 -15.04
N ILE A 751 80.82 -60.63 -14.12
CA ILE A 751 82.22 -61.08 -13.95
C ILE A 751 82.27 -62.57 -13.57
N LYS A 752 81.40 -63.02 -12.63
CA LYS A 752 81.25 -64.45 -12.28
C LYS A 752 80.85 -65.32 -13.46
N ALA A 753 80.12 -64.79 -14.44
CA ALA A 753 79.76 -65.49 -15.67
C ALA A 753 80.92 -65.61 -16.68
N GLY A 754 82.10 -65.04 -16.39
CA GLY A 754 83.33 -65.21 -17.16
C GLY A 754 83.75 -64.02 -18.03
N PHE A 755 83.06 -62.88 -17.93
CA PHE A 755 83.41 -61.66 -18.67
C PHE A 755 84.51 -60.86 -17.99
N LYS A 756 85.29 -60.10 -18.77
CA LYS A 756 86.38 -59.26 -18.23
C LYS A 756 85.79 -58.04 -17.53
N LEU A 757 86.50 -57.55 -16.50
CA LEU A 757 86.12 -56.38 -15.71
C LEU A 757 85.87 -55.15 -16.58
N LYS A 758 86.77 -54.87 -17.54
CA LYS A 758 86.64 -53.73 -18.46
C LYS A 758 85.35 -53.78 -19.29
N ASP A 759 85.09 -54.92 -19.93
CA ASP A 759 83.90 -55.12 -20.76
C ASP A 759 82.61 -54.99 -19.92
N THR A 760 82.66 -55.44 -18.65
CA THR A 760 81.52 -55.32 -17.71
C THR A 760 81.24 -53.87 -17.33
N LEU A 761 82.27 -53.09 -17.01
CA LEU A 761 82.13 -51.67 -16.66
C LEU A 761 81.62 -50.85 -17.85
N ASP A 762 82.07 -51.15 -19.08
CA ASP A 762 81.61 -50.48 -20.31
C ASP A 762 80.10 -50.74 -20.56
N VAL A 763 79.60 -51.93 -20.24
CA VAL A 763 78.17 -52.27 -20.36
C VAL A 763 77.32 -51.58 -19.29
N VAL A 764 77.78 -51.54 -18.03
CA VAL A 764 77.09 -50.80 -16.98
C VAL A 764 77.04 -49.30 -17.32
N ALA A 765 78.15 -48.74 -17.82
CA ALA A 765 78.25 -47.35 -18.22
C ALA A 765 77.27 -46.96 -19.35
N SER A 766 76.99 -47.90 -20.27
CA SER A 766 76.13 -47.66 -21.43
C SER A 766 74.65 -48.00 -21.21
N GLN A 767 74.34 -48.93 -20.30
CA GLN A 767 72.96 -49.42 -20.10
C GLN A 767 72.34 -49.05 -18.75
N SER A 768 73.11 -48.60 -17.77
CA SER A 768 72.55 -48.33 -16.45
C SER A 768 71.53 -47.19 -16.47
N PRO A 769 70.32 -47.40 -15.90
CA PRO A 769 69.36 -46.33 -15.73
C PRO A 769 69.88 -45.22 -14.80
N ASN A 770 70.85 -45.51 -13.92
CA ASN A 770 71.47 -44.53 -13.03
C ASN A 770 72.37 -43.52 -13.79
N LEU A 771 72.65 -43.75 -15.07
CA LEU A 771 73.54 -42.93 -15.90
C LEU A 771 72.81 -42.19 -17.03
N THR A 772 71.47 -42.22 -17.05
CA THR A 772 70.69 -41.47 -18.03
C THR A 772 70.87 -39.95 -17.86
N ASN A 773 71.34 -39.25 -18.90
CA ASN A 773 71.60 -37.79 -18.96
C ASN A 773 72.78 -37.24 -18.14
N ILE A 774 73.85 -38.00 -17.91
CA ILE A 774 75.02 -37.55 -17.13
C ILE A 774 76.24 -37.33 -18.06
N SER A 775 77.11 -36.36 -17.74
CA SER A 775 78.33 -36.04 -18.52
C SER A 775 79.34 -37.20 -18.55
N ASN A 776 80.13 -37.31 -19.62
CA ASN A 776 81.18 -38.34 -19.79
C ASN A 776 82.16 -38.43 -18.62
N GLU A 777 82.45 -37.31 -17.94
CA GLU A 777 83.34 -37.26 -16.78
C GLU A 777 82.75 -37.98 -15.55
N ASN A 778 81.44 -37.87 -15.36
CA ASN A 778 80.73 -38.52 -14.26
C ASN A 778 80.47 -40.01 -14.54
N ILE A 779 80.33 -40.41 -15.81
CA ILE A 779 80.26 -41.83 -16.20
C ILE A 779 81.56 -42.57 -15.80
N SER A 780 82.72 -41.93 -16.04
CA SER A 780 84.01 -42.49 -15.64
C SER A 780 84.16 -42.61 -14.12
N LYS A 781 83.75 -41.57 -13.36
CA LYS A 781 83.74 -41.61 -11.88
C LYS A 781 82.80 -42.69 -11.34
N TYR A 782 81.61 -42.86 -11.92
CA TYR A 782 80.65 -43.89 -11.52
C TYR A 782 81.21 -45.31 -11.74
N GLY A 783 81.86 -45.55 -12.89
CA GLY A 783 82.53 -46.82 -13.17
C GLY A 783 83.67 -47.13 -12.18
N GLN A 784 84.48 -46.12 -11.82
CA GLN A 784 85.53 -46.25 -10.79
C GLN A 784 84.95 -46.56 -9.40
N GLN A 785 83.83 -45.93 -9.02
CA GLN A 785 83.15 -46.21 -7.76
C GLN A 785 82.62 -47.65 -7.73
N ILE A 786 82.00 -48.14 -8.81
CA ILE A 786 81.59 -49.54 -8.92
C ILE A 786 82.79 -50.47 -8.79
N GLU A 787 83.92 -50.19 -9.45
CA GLU A 787 85.14 -50.99 -9.34
C GLU A 787 85.69 -51.04 -7.89
N ILE A 788 85.70 -49.91 -7.19
CA ILE A 788 86.09 -49.83 -5.77
C ILE A 788 85.15 -50.68 -4.90
N ILE A 789 83.84 -50.59 -5.13
CA ILE A 789 82.85 -51.35 -4.34
C ILE A 789 82.93 -52.84 -4.68
N LEU A 790 83.15 -53.24 -5.95
CA LEU A 790 83.37 -54.63 -6.38
C LEU A 790 84.58 -55.25 -5.65
N ASN A 791 85.69 -54.52 -5.57
CA ASN A 791 86.89 -54.97 -4.88
C ASN A 791 86.65 -55.20 -3.38
N LYS A 792 85.81 -54.37 -2.75
CA LYS A 792 85.39 -54.55 -1.35
C LYS A 792 84.39 -55.70 -1.18
N LEU A 793 83.38 -55.81 -2.06
CA LEU A 793 82.35 -56.86 -2.04
C LEU A 793 82.94 -58.27 -2.18
N THR A 794 83.93 -58.45 -3.06
CA THR A 794 84.61 -59.73 -3.29
C THR A 794 85.31 -60.25 -2.03
N ASN A 795 85.81 -59.35 -1.16
CA ASN A 795 86.39 -59.71 0.14
C ASN A 795 85.34 -59.94 1.24
N THR A 796 84.11 -59.44 1.06
CA THR A 796 83.07 -59.39 2.09
C THR A 796 82.04 -60.53 1.97
N LEU A 797 81.88 -61.10 0.77
CA LEU A 797 80.94 -62.22 0.50
C LEU A 797 81.37 -63.58 1.10
N ASN A 798 82.59 -63.71 1.63
CA ASN A 798 83.16 -64.97 2.13
C ASN A 798 83.07 -65.18 3.66
N ASP A 799 82.58 -64.23 4.46
CA ASP A 799 82.56 -64.36 5.94
C ASP A 799 81.15 -64.21 6.55
N THR A 800 80.67 -65.26 7.22
CA THR A 800 79.25 -65.49 7.51
C THR A 800 78.72 -64.93 8.84
N LYS A 801 79.49 -64.17 9.63
CA LYS A 801 79.08 -63.81 11.01
C LYS A 801 79.07 -62.34 11.44
N VAL A 802 79.55 -61.37 10.65
CA VAL A 802 79.69 -59.97 11.14
C VAL A 802 79.23 -58.92 10.12
N GLN A 803 77.93 -58.86 9.78
CA GLN A 803 77.45 -57.92 8.73
C GLN A 803 76.09 -57.25 8.99
N LYS A 804 75.71 -57.01 10.25
CA LYS A 804 74.60 -56.08 10.53
C LYS A 804 75.04 -54.61 10.58
N HIS A 805 76.33 -54.36 10.86
CA HIS A 805 76.87 -53.01 11.06
C HIS A 805 77.91 -52.58 10.00
N ASN A 806 78.69 -53.51 9.44
CA ASN A 806 79.83 -53.17 8.58
C ASN A 806 79.50 -53.00 7.08
N LEU A 807 78.43 -53.60 6.56
CA LEU A 807 78.06 -53.38 5.15
C LEU A 807 77.51 -51.96 4.94
N ALA A 808 76.64 -51.50 5.86
CA ALA A 808 76.15 -50.11 5.89
C ALA A 808 77.29 -49.10 6.10
N HIS A 809 78.24 -49.37 7.03
CA HIS A 809 79.36 -48.46 7.30
C HIS A 809 80.41 -48.43 6.16
N THR A 810 80.58 -49.53 5.43
CA THR A 810 81.50 -49.59 4.27
C THR A 810 80.90 -48.94 3.02
N LEU A 811 79.57 -48.86 2.93
CA LEU A 811 78.81 -48.25 1.83
C LEU A 811 78.38 -46.80 2.08
N THR A 812 78.47 -46.29 3.32
CA THR A 812 78.21 -44.87 3.67
C THR A 812 79.44 -43.97 3.58
N LEU A 813 80.66 -44.52 3.66
CA LEU A 813 81.92 -43.75 3.60
C LEU A 813 82.26 -43.18 2.22
N THR A 814 81.49 -43.46 1.16
CA THR A 814 81.68 -42.84 -0.16
C THR A 814 80.84 -41.58 -0.39
N ASN A 815 79.85 -41.28 0.45
CA ASN A 815 79.04 -40.06 0.30
C ASN A 815 79.59 -38.83 1.07
N GLU A 816 80.43 -39.02 2.09
CA GLU A 816 81.07 -37.88 2.77
C GLU A 816 82.20 -37.24 1.95
N GLN A 817 82.72 -37.92 0.92
CA GLN A 817 83.74 -37.36 0.03
C GLN A 817 83.17 -36.58 -1.17
N GLU A 818 81.86 -36.59 -1.39
CA GLU A 818 81.19 -35.70 -2.36
C GLU A 818 80.55 -34.46 -1.68
N ALA A 819 80.66 -34.34 -0.36
CA ALA A 819 80.17 -33.20 0.42
C ALA A 819 81.26 -32.17 0.80
N ASN A 820 82.47 -32.28 0.22
CA ASN A 820 83.52 -31.26 0.23
C ASN A 820 83.93 -30.87 -1.18
#